data_AF-A0A7X9AGB5-F1
#
_entry.id   AF-A0A7X9AGB5-F1
#
_cell.length_a   1.000
_cell.length_b   1.000
_cell.length_c   1.000
_cell.angle_alpha   90.00
_cell.angle_beta   90.00
_cell.angle_gamma   90.00
#
_symmetry.space_group_name_H-M   'P 1'
#
loop_
_entity.id
_entity.type
_entity.pdbx_description
1 polymer ?
#
loop_
_entity_poly.entity_id
_entity_poly.type
_entity_poly.pdbx_seq_one_letter_code
_entity_poly.pdbx_strand_id
1 'polypeptide(L)'
;MPSEVDLLDKKSHDQDDRGRLMKPRRSSLENEDLESRLIELNAELRRENEKLVRELEELGSQNVEMAFQIGELHEELDRRLQQATRDFESEREQLNNQLLAREDENLTLGGRLQEARREIEDLQGALEEANLQNARLKEESRVLRQENQDLEILQRELEGLREAQAKAGEREQEHAAEIAALNERLAAQESLQQELQESRLRVILLEEHLTDFKRQYLEQLPPTPEKTSTPTSAQGRLARLLEEVLGTTGRVLLEKTRERCSIQEDSTDPEDARRLAQALKDPALRLCRSPEHRQRLESGLAELEEADYRPEEASSPTAPLALPESLEPDPQELPDLADPAGRLRSLLESPTPGSPREQAILALIREGLDPALQAESQVAVPEDPGPEVLQGAIEPTLQGALDYLLDEAMPRSGLTIALPSPEFAAWQADSSEPSAQSPSAQMAHRIAQQVFSMENLQVRMASGEFLAVASRTPEPILLLHQDLEEASSVEVRYLVARELFALHRRHVELSAAVRQVDGRARARLVRRAAAFLIENGAELSSQLLGDTSALWGSEPPERIGALLDEMHRTSPREELRILKEFLIGKEPFKALMEWEADRFALRLCGPGSASAALVRELADPAQYDECVRAGFQALFQSPRPEQRGLRLRLQRIWAGYLA
;
A
#
# COMPACT_ATOMS: atom_id res chain seq x y z
N MET A 1 -38.90 -1.69 83.85
CA MET A 1 -38.50 -0.36 84.34
C MET A 1 -39.60 0.62 83.96
N PRO A 2 -40.56 0.90 84.87
CA PRO A 2 -41.57 1.93 84.69
C PRO A 2 -41.13 3.25 85.36
N SER A 3 -41.54 4.38 84.81
CA SER A 3 -41.52 5.70 85.46
C SER A 3 -42.62 6.53 84.81
N GLU A 4 -43.75 6.70 85.50
CA GLU A 4 -44.10 7.93 86.24
C GLU A 4 -44.62 9.03 85.30
N VAL A 5 -45.93 9.25 85.30
CA VAL A 5 -46.52 10.61 85.34
C VAL A 5 -47.84 10.53 86.11
N ASP A 6 -47.97 11.47 87.04
CA ASP A 6 -48.92 11.56 88.15
C ASP A 6 -50.40 11.70 87.76
N LEU A 7 -51.23 10.93 88.46
CA LEU A 7 -52.67 11.13 88.59
C LEU A 7 -52.93 12.15 89.71
N LEU A 8 -53.47 13.30 89.35
CA LEU A 8 -53.98 14.31 90.28
C LEU A 8 -55.31 13.85 90.90
N ASP A 9 -55.20 13.51 92.17
CA ASP A 9 -56.24 13.21 93.14
C ASP A 9 -57.03 14.50 93.47
N LYS A 10 -58.34 14.54 93.20
CA LYS A 10 -59.27 15.52 93.80
C LYS A 10 -60.55 14.82 94.24
N LYS A 11 -60.48 14.24 95.44
CA LYS A 11 -61.63 13.87 96.25
C LYS A 11 -62.37 15.13 96.73
N SER A 12 -63.65 15.15 96.42
CA SER A 12 -64.72 15.84 97.12
C SER A 12 -64.78 15.45 98.60
N HIS A 13 -64.85 16.43 99.50
CA HIS A 13 -65.42 16.21 100.82
C HIS A 13 -66.04 17.50 101.40
N ASP A 14 -67.36 17.46 101.48
CA ASP A 14 -68.25 17.88 102.57
C ASP A 14 -68.12 19.27 103.21
N GLN A 15 -69.22 19.99 103.00
CA GLN A 15 -69.71 21.16 103.72
C GLN A 15 -70.00 20.83 105.19
N ASP A 16 -69.59 21.71 106.10
CA ASP A 16 -70.15 21.76 107.46
C ASP A 16 -70.05 23.20 108.01
N ASP A 17 -70.95 24.09 107.56
CA ASP A 17 -71.11 25.42 108.14
C ASP A 17 -72.51 25.56 108.76
N ARG A 18 -72.57 25.30 110.07
CA ARG A 18 -73.75 25.49 110.93
C ARG A 18 -73.93 26.97 111.26
N GLY A 19 -74.69 27.67 110.41
CA GLY A 19 -75.22 29.00 110.69
C GLY A 19 -76.49 28.97 111.56
N ARG A 20 -76.49 29.76 112.63
CA ARG A 20 -77.49 29.79 113.71
C ARG A 20 -78.86 30.33 113.31
N LEU A 21 -79.88 29.65 113.84
CA LEU A 21 -81.21 30.12 114.29
C LEU A 21 -81.43 31.63 114.38
N MET A 22 -82.39 32.14 113.59
CA MET A 22 -83.36 33.17 113.97
C MET A 22 -84.64 33.00 113.13
N LYS A 23 -85.78 32.82 113.80
CA LYS A 23 -87.16 33.03 113.31
C LYS A 23 -87.80 34.08 114.25
N PRO A 24 -88.94 34.73 113.93
CA PRO A 24 -89.59 34.98 112.63
C PRO A 24 -90.10 36.45 112.49
N ARG A 25 -90.67 36.82 111.33
CA ARG A 25 -92.06 37.34 111.15
C ARG A 25 -92.27 38.08 109.80
N ARG A 26 -93.44 37.82 109.18
CA ARG A 26 -94.07 38.45 107.98
C ARG A 26 -93.42 37.95 106.68
N SER A 27 -94.09 37.43 105.65
CA SER A 27 -95.44 37.59 105.06
C SER A 27 -95.83 36.27 104.35
N SER A 28 -97.01 35.71 104.62
CA SER A 28 -97.43 34.37 104.17
C SER A 28 -98.03 34.31 102.76
N LEU A 29 -97.63 35.20 101.84
CA LEU A 29 -98.22 35.27 100.48
C LEU A 29 -97.17 35.31 99.35
N GLU A 30 -95.90 35.61 99.64
CA GLU A 30 -94.81 35.58 98.63
C GLU A 30 -94.03 34.25 98.62
N ASN A 31 -94.17 33.43 99.67
CA ASN A 31 -93.47 32.14 99.78
C ASN A 31 -94.13 31.01 98.97
N GLU A 32 -95.45 31.03 98.76
CA GLU A 32 -96.15 29.97 98.00
C GLU A 32 -95.82 30.03 96.49
N ASP A 33 -95.62 31.23 95.94
CA ASP A 33 -95.22 31.43 94.53
C ASP A 33 -93.75 31.04 94.28
N LEU A 34 -92.86 31.26 95.26
CA LEU A 34 -91.46 30.83 95.18
C LEU A 34 -91.32 29.32 95.33
N GLU A 35 -92.08 28.69 96.22
CA GLU A 35 -92.12 27.24 96.37
C GLU A 35 -92.66 26.56 95.11
N SER A 36 -93.69 27.11 94.48
CA SER A 36 -94.24 26.57 93.22
C SER A 36 -93.24 26.66 92.06
N ARG A 37 -92.55 27.80 91.90
CA ARG A 37 -91.49 27.94 90.88
C ARG A 37 -90.28 27.03 91.14
N LEU A 38 -89.91 26.82 92.40
CA LEU A 38 -88.84 25.89 92.76
C LEU A 38 -89.23 24.44 92.45
N ILE A 39 -90.50 24.06 92.63
CA ILE A 39 -91.00 22.73 92.26
C ILE A 39 -90.98 22.54 90.74
N GLU A 40 -91.41 23.55 89.96
CA GLU A 40 -91.36 23.50 88.50
C GLU A 40 -89.93 23.41 87.97
N LEU A 41 -89.01 24.24 88.48
CA LEU A 41 -87.59 24.22 88.10
C LEU A 41 -86.93 22.87 88.46
N ASN A 42 -87.27 22.29 89.62
CA ASN A 42 -86.74 20.99 90.02
C ASN A 42 -87.33 19.86 89.15
N ALA A 43 -88.59 19.98 88.73
CA ALA A 43 -89.19 19.06 87.78
C ALA A 43 -88.55 19.17 86.38
N GLU A 44 -88.23 20.38 85.91
CA GLU A 44 -87.49 20.60 84.67
C GLU A 44 -86.06 20.05 84.74
N LEU A 45 -85.32 20.34 85.81
CA LEU A 45 -83.98 19.78 86.03
C LEU A 45 -83.98 18.26 86.13
N ARG A 46 -85.03 17.64 86.68
CA ARG A 46 -85.18 16.18 86.68
C ARG A 46 -85.41 15.64 85.28
N ARG A 47 -86.25 16.29 84.48
CA ARG A 47 -86.47 15.89 83.07
C ARG A 47 -85.20 16.07 82.23
N GLU A 48 -84.47 17.15 82.42
CA GLU A 48 -83.19 17.39 81.75
C GLU A 48 -82.12 16.39 82.19
N ASN A 49 -82.01 16.09 83.49
CA ASN A 49 -81.12 15.04 83.98
C ASN A 49 -81.49 13.67 83.42
N GLU A 50 -82.77 13.31 83.36
CA GLU A 50 -83.21 12.05 82.74
C GLU A 50 -82.88 12.02 81.24
N LYS A 51 -82.98 13.15 80.55
CA LYS A 51 -82.61 13.25 79.13
C LYS A 51 -81.10 13.08 78.93
N LEU A 52 -80.29 13.77 79.74
CA LEU A 52 -78.83 13.65 79.72
C LEU A 52 -78.36 12.23 80.08
N VAL A 53 -79.03 11.57 81.02
CA VAL A 53 -78.75 10.16 81.36
C VAL A 53 -79.02 9.26 80.16
N ARG A 54 -80.14 9.43 79.45
CA ARG A 54 -80.41 8.65 78.23
C ARG A 54 -79.40 8.95 77.12
N GLU A 55 -79.05 10.22 76.90
CA GLU A 55 -78.03 10.60 75.91
C GLU A 55 -76.65 10.01 76.28
N LEU A 56 -76.29 9.95 77.56
CA LEU A 56 -75.07 9.30 78.04
C LEU A 56 -75.11 7.78 77.91
N GLU A 57 -76.26 7.14 78.12
CA GLU A 57 -76.45 5.70 77.90
C GLU A 57 -76.34 5.35 76.41
N GLU A 58 -76.95 6.15 75.53
CA GLU A 58 -76.85 6.02 74.07
C GLU A 58 -75.40 6.20 73.59
N LEU A 59 -74.71 7.27 74.00
CA LEU A 59 -73.30 7.47 73.70
C LEU A 59 -72.41 6.38 74.31
N GLY A 60 -72.76 5.87 75.49
CA GLY A 60 -72.10 4.73 76.12
C GLY A 60 -72.20 3.46 75.27
N SER A 61 -73.38 3.15 74.76
CA SER A 61 -73.60 2.01 73.86
C SER A 61 -72.84 2.15 72.54
N GLN A 62 -72.87 3.34 71.93
CA GLN A 62 -72.12 3.63 70.70
C GLN A 62 -70.61 3.53 70.91
N ASN A 63 -70.09 4.00 72.04
CA ASN A 63 -68.66 3.88 72.36
C ASN A 63 -68.22 2.42 72.54
N VAL A 64 -69.07 1.57 73.15
CA VAL A 64 -68.81 0.14 73.27
C VAL A 64 -68.82 -0.52 71.89
N GLU A 65 -69.81 -0.23 71.05
CA GLU A 65 -69.87 -0.75 69.68
C GLU A 65 -68.66 -0.32 68.84
N MET A 66 -68.25 0.95 68.91
CA MET A 66 -67.03 1.43 68.23
C MET A 66 -65.77 0.75 68.77
N ALA A 67 -65.67 0.49 70.07
CA ALA A 67 -64.52 -0.22 70.64
C ALA A 67 -64.43 -1.66 70.14
N PHE A 68 -65.57 -2.35 69.98
CA PHE A 68 -65.61 -3.68 69.35
C PHE A 68 -65.20 -3.62 67.88
N GLN A 69 -65.73 -2.68 67.10
CA GLN A 69 -65.36 -2.51 65.69
C GLN A 69 -63.88 -2.18 65.50
N ILE A 70 -63.31 -1.32 66.35
CA ILE A 70 -61.87 -1.02 66.35
C ILE A 70 -61.06 -2.29 66.69
N GLY A 71 -61.51 -3.08 67.66
CA GLY A 71 -60.88 -4.36 68.02
C GLY A 71 -60.87 -5.35 66.86
N GLU A 72 -62.00 -5.54 66.19
CA GLU A 72 -62.11 -6.42 65.02
C GLU A 72 -61.22 -5.97 63.86
N LEU A 73 -61.22 -4.66 63.56
CA LEU A 73 -60.35 -4.09 62.52
C LEU A 73 -58.87 -4.23 62.88
N HIS A 74 -58.50 -4.10 64.16
CA HIS A 74 -57.12 -4.28 64.61
C HIS A 74 -56.67 -5.73 64.44
N GLU A 75 -57.50 -6.71 64.84
CA GLU A 75 -57.21 -8.12 64.61
C GLU A 75 -57.10 -8.47 63.13
N GLU A 76 -57.97 -7.90 62.28
CA GLU A 76 -57.91 -8.14 60.85
C GLU A 76 -56.64 -7.53 60.23
N LEU A 77 -56.25 -6.33 60.66
CA LEU A 77 -55.03 -5.67 60.22
C LEU A 77 -53.77 -6.45 60.67
N ASP A 78 -53.73 -6.93 61.90
CA ASP A 78 -52.65 -7.78 62.41
C ASP A 78 -52.54 -9.09 61.63
N ARG A 79 -53.67 -9.75 61.30
CA ARG A 79 -53.67 -10.94 60.45
C ARG A 79 -53.12 -10.65 59.07
N ARG A 80 -53.53 -9.54 58.44
CA ARG A 80 -53.04 -9.12 57.12
C ARG A 80 -51.54 -8.79 57.15
N LEU A 81 -51.05 -8.12 58.19
CA LEU A 81 -49.63 -7.82 58.37
C LEU A 81 -48.80 -9.09 58.57
N GLN A 82 -49.28 -10.03 59.39
CA GLN A 82 -48.60 -11.31 59.60
C GLN A 82 -48.55 -12.14 58.30
N GLN A 83 -49.63 -12.16 57.53
CA GLN A 83 -49.66 -12.85 56.25
C GLN A 83 -48.69 -12.21 55.25
N ALA A 84 -48.73 -10.89 55.10
CA ALA A 84 -47.82 -10.17 54.21
C ALA A 84 -46.35 -10.39 54.60
N THR A 85 -46.04 -10.41 55.90
CA THR A 85 -44.68 -10.65 56.40
C THR A 85 -44.20 -12.06 56.04
N ARG A 86 -45.05 -13.08 56.19
CA ARG A 86 -44.72 -14.46 55.78
C ARG A 86 -44.53 -14.58 54.26
N ASP A 87 -45.39 -13.92 53.49
CA ASP A 87 -45.29 -13.93 52.03
C ASP A 87 -43.95 -13.28 51.61
N PHE A 88 -43.61 -12.12 52.17
CA PHE A 88 -42.31 -11.47 51.92
C PHE A 88 -41.11 -12.30 52.38
N GLU A 89 -41.19 -12.96 53.54
CA GLU A 89 -40.12 -13.87 53.99
C GLU A 89 -39.93 -15.03 53.02
N SER A 90 -41.03 -15.61 52.51
CA SER A 90 -40.97 -16.69 51.54
C SER A 90 -40.41 -16.24 50.18
N GLU A 91 -40.79 -15.06 49.70
CA GLU A 91 -40.24 -14.46 48.48
C GLU A 91 -38.75 -14.16 48.65
N ARG A 92 -38.34 -13.63 49.80
CA ARG A 92 -36.94 -13.36 50.12
C ARG A 92 -36.12 -14.65 50.13
N GLU A 93 -36.63 -15.73 50.72
CA GLU A 93 -35.98 -17.04 50.69
C GLU A 93 -35.86 -17.61 49.28
N GLN A 94 -36.92 -17.49 48.46
CA GLN A 94 -36.88 -17.92 47.06
C GLN A 94 -35.85 -17.14 46.26
N LEU A 95 -35.82 -15.81 46.38
CA LEU A 95 -34.83 -14.98 45.72
C LEU A 95 -33.41 -15.28 46.19
N ASN A 96 -33.21 -15.53 47.48
CA ASN A 96 -31.90 -15.90 48.02
C ASN A 96 -31.41 -17.25 47.48
N ASN A 97 -32.31 -18.25 47.38
CA ASN A 97 -31.97 -19.54 46.77
C ASN A 97 -31.65 -19.41 45.27
N GLN A 98 -32.37 -18.54 44.55
CA GLN A 98 -32.05 -18.24 43.15
C GLN A 98 -30.70 -17.54 43.00
N LEU A 99 -30.37 -16.60 43.90
CA LEU A 99 -29.06 -15.94 43.91
C LEU A 99 -27.93 -16.95 44.13
N LEU A 100 -28.05 -17.82 45.13
CA LEU A 100 -27.05 -18.88 45.38
C LEU A 100 -26.87 -19.81 44.17
N ALA A 101 -27.97 -20.23 43.54
CA ALA A 101 -27.89 -21.07 42.33
C ALA A 101 -27.18 -20.34 41.18
N ARG A 102 -27.44 -19.03 41.00
CA ARG A 102 -26.75 -18.21 39.99
C ARG A 102 -25.28 -17.96 40.33
N GLU A 103 -24.92 -17.84 41.60
CA GLU A 103 -23.53 -17.75 42.05
C GLU A 103 -22.77 -19.05 41.75
N ASP A 104 -23.36 -20.21 42.03
CA ASP A 104 -22.78 -21.52 41.67
C ASP A 104 -22.62 -21.67 40.15
N GLU A 105 -23.64 -21.32 39.36
CA GLU A 105 -23.55 -21.29 37.90
C GLU A 105 -22.40 -20.39 37.42
N ASN A 106 -22.28 -19.18 37.97
CA ASN A 106 -21.19 -18.26 37.62
C ASN A 106 -19.81 -18.82 37.99
N LEU A 107 -19.67 -19.50 39.13
CA LEU A 107 -18.42 -20.15 39.52
C LEU A 107 -18.05 -21.28 38.54
N THR A 108 -19.02 -22.10 38.13
CA THR A 108 -18.78 -23.17 37.15
C THR A 108 -18.41 -22.62 35.77
N LEU A 109 -19.09 -21.56 35.30
CA LEU A 109 -18.75 -20.88 34.05
C LEU A 109 -17.39 -20.20 34.13
N GLY A 110 -17.04 -19.61 35.28
CA GLY A 110 -15.72 -19.04 35.53
C GLY A 110 -14.60 -20.09 35.44
N GLY A 111 -14.81 -21.28 36.01
CA GLY A 111 -13.88 -22.40 35.88
C GLY A 111 -13.68 -22.85 34.42
N ARG A 112 -14.79 -23.03 33.67
CA ARG A 112 -14.73 -23.39 32.25
C ARG A 112 -14.08 -22.33 31.38
N LEU A 113 -14.30 -21.05 31.68
CA LEU A 113 -13.62 -19.94 31.00
C LEU A 113 -12.11 -19.95 31.27
N GLN A 114 -11.69 -20.31 32.49
CA GLN A 114 -10.27 -20.42 32.83
C GLN A 114 -9.61 -21.62 32.13
N GLU A 115 -10.31 -22.75 32.02
CA GLU A 115 -9.85 -23.92 31.25
C GLU A 115 -9.71 -23.57 29.77
N ALA A 116 -10.72 -22.94 29.16
CA ALA A 116 -10.65 -22.50 27.76
C ALA A 116 -9.53 -21.49 27.52
N ARG A 117 -9.23 -20.60 28.48
CA ARG A 117 -8.09 -19.68 28.38
C ARG A 117 -6.76 -20.41 28.36
N ARG A 118 -6.57 -21.42 29.22
CA ARG A 118 -5.36 -22.25 29.22
C ARG A 118 -5.21 -23.01 27.90
N GLU A 119 -6.29 -23.58 27.38
CA GLU A 119 -6.26 -24.25 26.07
C GLU A 119 -5.88 -23.29 24.94
N ILE A 120 -6.36 -22.04 24.97
CA ILE A 120 -5.97 -21.01 23.99
C ILE A 120 -4.49 -20.67 24.13
N GLU A 121 -3.97 -20.50 25.34
CA GLU A 121 -2.54 -20.24 25.59
C GLU A 121 -1.66 -21.40 25.09
N ASP A 122 -2.04 -22.64 25.36
CA ASP A 122 -1.33 -23.83 24.88
C ASP A 122 -1.35 -23.93 23.34
N LEU A 123 -2.50 -23.65 22.70
CA LEU A 123 -2.62 -23.65 21.25
C LEU A 123 -1.84 -22.49 20.60
N GLN A 124 -1.78 -21.32 21.25
CA GLN A 124 -0.96 -20.21 20.81
C GLN A 124 0.54 -20.57 20.87
N GLY A 125 0.98 -21.19 21.96
CA GLY A 125 2.36 -21.69 22.06
C GLY A 125 2.69 -22.71 20.95
N ALA A 126 1.80 -23.66 20.68
CA ALA A 126 1.99 -24.63 19.61
C ALA A 126 2.02 -23.97 18.21
N LEU A 127 1.21 -22.93 17.99
CA LEU A 127 1.19 -22.16 16.75
C LEU A 127 2.49 -21.37 16.57
N GLU A 128 3.01 -20.74 17.62
CA GLU A 128 4.29 -20.04 17.60
C GLU A 128 5.46 -20.99 17.26
N GLU A 129 5.48 -22.18 17.87
CA GLU A 129 6.47 -23.21 17.55
C GLU A 129 6.38 -23.67 16.10
N ALA A 130 5.18 -23.90 15.57
CA ALA A 130 4.96 -24.26 14.18
C ALA A 130 5.39 -23.14 13.21
N ASN A 131 5.11 -21.89 13.55
CA ASN A 131 5.54 -20.73 12.77
C ASN A 131 7.06 -20.60 12.75
N LEU A 132 7.72 -20.84 13.87
CA LEU A 132 9.18 -20.84 13.95
C LEU A 132 9.80 -21.98 13.12
N GLN A 133 9.19 -23.16 13.10
CA GLN A 133 9.60 -24.26 12.24
C GLN A 133 9.39 -23.93 10.75
N ASN A 134 8.25 -23.33 10.39
CA ASN A 134 7.99 -22.89 9.02
C ASN A 134 8.98 -21.82 8.56
N ALA A 135 9.33 -20.86 9.43
CA ALA A 135 10.35 -19.85 9.12
C ALA A 135 11.72 -20.50 8.84
N ARG A 136 12.12 -21.50 9.64
CA ARG A 136 13.35 -22.27 9.41
C ARG A 136 13.32 -23.02 8.06
N LEU A 137 12.21 -23.71 7.76
CA LEU A 137 12.06 -24.43 6.49
C LEU A 137 12.03 -23.50 5.27
N LYS A 138 11.45 -22.29 5.41
CA LYS A 138 11.47 -21.26 4.35
C LYS A 138 12.91 -20.80 4.08
N GLU A 139 13.70 -20.57 5.12
CA GLU A 139 15.10 -20.16 4.97
C GLU A 139 15.95 -21.28 4.38
N GLU A 140 15.78 -22.53 4.85
CA GLU A 140 16.44 -23.70 4.23
C GLU A 140 16.08 -23.84 2.75
N SER A 141 14.80 -23.63 2.39
CA SER A 141 14.36 -23.65 0.99
C SER A 141 14.97 -22.51 0.17
N ARG A 142 15.17 -21.34 0.77
CA ARG A 142 15.82 -20.20 0.11
C ARG A 142 17.29 -20.51 -0.18
N VAL A 143 18.01 -21.02 0.80
CA VAL A 143 19.41 -21.43 0.66
C VAL A 143 19.54 -22.50 -0.44
N LEU A 144 18.69 -23.52 -0.43
CA LEU A 144 18.69 -24.56 -1.47
C LEU A 144 18.38 -24.01 -2.88
N ARG A 145 17.50 -23.01 -3.00
CA ARG A 145 17.25 -22.36 -4.31
C ARG A 145 18.46 -21.58 -4.79
N GLN A 146 19.14 -20.87 -3.89
CA GLN A 146 20.37 -20.14 -4.22
C GLN A 146 21.48 -21.10 -4.64
N GLU A 147 21.68 -22.19 -3.90
CA GLU A 147 22.65 -23.24 -4.27
C GLU A 147 22.33 -23.86 -5.63
N ASN A 148 21.05 -24.09 -5.96
CA ASN A 148 20.65 -24.57 -7.28
C ASN A 148 20.94 -23.55 -8.39
N GLN A 149 20.71 -22.26 -8.15
CA GLN A 149 21.04 -21.20 -9.12
C GLN A 149 22.55 -21.12 -9.35
N ASP A 150 23.36 -21.20 -8.29
CA ASP A 150 24.81 -21.21 -8.38
C ASP A 150 25.30 -22.44 -9.17
N LEU A 151 24.68 -23.61 -8.94
CA LEU A 151 24.97 -24.82 -9.71
C LEU A 151 24.60 -24.68 -11.20
N GLU A 152 23.49 -24.03 -11.54
CA GLU A 152 23.12 -23.76 -12.93
C GLU A 152 24.12 -22.81 -13.61
N ILE A 153 24.58 -21.77 -12.91
CA ILE A 153 25.59 -20.84 -13.42
C ILE A 153 26.89 -21.59 -13.70
N LEU A 154 27.37 -22.40 -12.75
CA LEU A 154 28.56 -23.22 -12.91
C LEU A 154 28.42 -24.23 -14.07
N GLN A 155 27.24 -24.81 -14.28
CA GLN A 155 26.99 -25.69 -15.43
C GLN A 155 27.11 -24.93 -16.75
N ARG A 156 26.53 -23.74 -16.87
CA ARG A 156 26.65 -22.89 -18.08
C ARG A 156 28.09 -22.48 -18.34
N GLU A 157 28.85 -22.14 -17.29
CA GLU A 157 30.28 -21.82 -17.42
C GLU A 157 31.10 -23.03 -17.89
N LEU A 158 30.83 -24.22 -17.35
CA LEU A 158 31.48 -25.45 -17.79
C LEU A 158 31.16 -25.81 -19.25
N GLU A 159 29.91 -25.61 -19.68
CA GLU A 159 29.51 -25.77 -21.07
C GLU A 159 30.23 -24.77 -21.99
N GLY A 160 30.26 -23.49 -21.59
CA GLY A 160 31.00 -22.45 -22.33
C GLY A 160 32.49 -22.74 -22.44
N LEU A 161 33.12 -23.26 -21.38
CA LEU A 161 34.52 -23.70 -21.42
C LEU A 161 34.74 -24.90 -22.34
N ARG A 162 33.82 -25.87 -22.36
CA ARG A 162 33.89 -27.02 -23.28
C ARG A 162 33.78 -26.59 -24.73
N GLU A 163 32.88 -25.65 -25.04
CA GLU A 163 32.76 -25.09 -26.39
C GLU A 163 34.02 -24.32 -26.81
N ALA A 164 34.58 -23.52 -25.90
CA ALA A 164 35.82 -22.79 -26.14
C ALA A 164 36.99 -23.75 -26.38
N GLN A 165 37.07 -24.85 -25.62
CA GLN A 165 38.07 -25.89 -25.80
C GLN A 165 37.91 -26.62 -27.14
N ALA A 166 36.67 -26.91 -27.57
CA ALA A 166 36.39 -27.52 -28.87
C ALA A 166 36.85 -26.61 -30.02
N LYS A 167 36.50 -25.30 -29.97
CA LYS A 167 36.93 -24.31 -30.96
C LYS A 167 38.45 -24.12 -30.99
N ALA A 168 39.11 -24.17 -29.84
CA ALA A 168 40.57 -24.14 -29.77
C ALA A 168 41.18 -25.37 -30.45
N GLY A 169 40.63 -26.56 -30.21
CA GLY A 169 41.06 -27.81 -30.87
C GLY A 169 40.86 -27.79 -32.39
N GLU A 170 39.77 -27.21 -32.89
CA GLU A 170 39.55 -27.01 -34.33
C GLU A 170 40.61 -26.09 -34.95
N ARG A 171 40.92 -24.95 -34.31
CA ARG A 171 41.98 -24.04 -34.77
C ARG A 171 43.36 -24.70 -34.75
N GLU A 172 43.65 -25.49 -33.74
CA GLU A 172 44.91 -26.25 -33.68
C GLU A 172 45.01 -27.26 -34.83
N GLN A 173 43.91 -27.94 -35.19
CA GLN A 173 43.86 -28.83 -36.34
C GLN A 173 44.03 -28.09 -37.67
N GLU A 174 43.39 -26.92 -37.83
CA GLU A 174 43.57 -26.06 -39.00
C GLU A 174 45.03 -25.61 -39.14
N HIS A 175 45.66 -25.13 -38.06
CA HIS A 175 47.07 -24.76 -38.05
C HIS A 175 47.98 -25.95 -38.34
N ALA A 176 47.69 -27.14 -37.80
CA ALA A 176 48.45 -28.34 -38.11
C ALA A 176 48.34 -28.72 -39.61
N ALA A 177 47.16 -28.57 -40.22
CA ALA A 177 46.95 -28.78 -41.64
C ALA A 177 47.68 -27.73 -42.51
N GLU A 178 47.68 -26.46 -42.10
CA GLU A 178 48.44 -25.39 -42.76
C GLU A 178 49.95 -25.66 -42.69
N ILE A 179 50.47 -26.08 -41.54
CA ILE A 179 51.87 -26.45 -41.38
C ILE A 179 52.23 -27.63 -42.29
N ALA A 180 51.37 -28.66 -42.37
CA ALA A 180 51.58 -29.78 -43.27
C ALA A 180 51.63 -29.34 -44.74
N ALA A 181 50.70 -28.48 -45.18
CA ALA A 181 50.67 -27.95 -46.53
C ALA A 181 51.90 -27.06 -46.86
N LEU A 182 52.38 -26.27 -45.89
CA LEU A 182 53.60 -25.49 -46.04
C LEU A 182 54.84 -26.38 -46.15
N ASN A 183 54.91 -27.46 -45.37
CA ASN A 183 55.99 -28.44 -45.46
C ASN A 183 56.00 -29.16 -46.82
N GLU A 184 54.84 -29.52 -47.37
CA GLU A 184 54.76 -30.08 -48.73
C GLU A 184 55.24 -29.10 -49.79
N ARG A 185 54.86 -27.81 -49.68
CA ARG A 185 55.35 -26.76 -50.60
C ARG A 185 56.85 -26.54 -50.48
N LEU A 186 57.39 -26.55 -49.26
CA LEU A 186 58.83 -26.46 -49.01
C LEU A 186 59.56 -27.65 -49.64
N ALA A 187 59.08 -28.88 -49.45
CA ALA A 187 59.64 -30.07 -50.08
C ALA A 187 59.60 -29.99 -51.62
N ALA A 188 58.50 -29.50 -52.20
CA ALA A 188 58.39 -29.27 -53.63
C ALA A 188 59.40 -28.21 -54.12
N GLN A 189 59.58 -27.12 -53.36
CA GLN A 189 60.55 -26.08 -53.69
C GLN A 189 62.00 -26.59 -53.59
N GLU A 190 62.31 -27.40 -52.58
CA GLU A 190 63.61 -28.07 -52.44
C GLU A 190 63.88 -29.00 -53.63
N SER A 191 62.89 -29.76 -54.09
CA SER A 191 63.02 -30.61 -55.30
C SER A 191 63.29 -29.77 -56.56
N LEU A 192 62.56 -28.66 -56.73
CA LEU A 192 62.75 -27.71 -57.83
C LEU A 192 64.15 -27.05 -57.78
N GLN A 193 64.64 -26.73 -56.59
CA GLN A 193 66.00 -26.21 -56.42
C GLN A 193 67.04 -27.26 -56.79
N GLN A 194 66.83 -28.54 -56.44
CA GLN A 194 67.71 -29.64 -56.86
C GLN A 194 67.69 -29.78 -58.40
N GLU A 195 66.52 -29.81 -59.03
CA GLU A 195 66.40 -29.85 -60.50
C GLU A 195 67.07 -28.64 -61.17
N LEU A 196 66.93 -27.44 -60.59
CA LEU A 196 67.59 -26.24 -61.09
C LEU A 196 69.11 -26.33 -60.91
N GLN A 197 69.60 -26.88 -59.81
CA GLN A 197 71.04 -27.14 -59.63
C GLN A 197 71.56 -28.16 -60.64
N GLU A 198 70.83 -29.25 -60.89
CA GLU A 198 71.16 -30.22 -61.94
C GLU A 198 71.14 -29.56 -63.33
N SER A 199 70.13 -28.75 -63.62
CA SER A 199 70.05 -28.00 -64.87
C SER A 199 71.19 -26.99 -64.98
N ARG A 200 71.59 -26.32 -63.89
CA ARG A 200 72.75 -25.43 -63.87
C ARG A 200 74.03 -26.18 -64.11
N LEU A 201 74.22 -27.36 -63.53
CA LEU A 201 75.38 -28.22 -63.82
C LEU A 201 75.39 -28.65 -65.29
N ARG A 202 74.23 -28.99 -65.86
CA ARG A 202 74.09 -29.27 -67.30
C ARG A 202 74.41 -28.04 -68.15
N VAL A 203 73.94 -26.86 -67.76
CA VAL A 203 74.24 -25.60 -68.45
C VAL A 203 75.71 -25.27 -68.33
N ILE A 204 76.36 -25.45 -67.17
CA ILE A 204 77.80 -25.24 -66.99
C ILE A 204 78.58 -26.20 -67.89
N LEU A 205 78.20 -27.49 -67.95
CA LEU A 205 78.81 -28.44 -68.87
C LEU A 205 78.61 -28.01 -70.34
N LEU A 206 77.40 -27.59 -70.70
CA LEU A 206 77.10 -27.09 -72.04
C LEU A 206 77.86 -25.80 -72.33
N GLU A 207 78.01 -24.90 -71.37
CA GLU A 207 78.81 -23.67 -71.45
C GLU A 207 80.29 -23.97 -71.50
N GLU A 208 80.79 -25.03 -70.86
CA GLU A 208 82.16 -25.52 -70.99
C GLU A 208 82.37 -26.02 -72.43
N HIS A 209 81.45 -26.82 -72.97
CA HIS A 209 81.44 -27.17 -74.39
C HIS A 209 81.32 -25.95 -75.31
N LEU A 210 80.51 -24.94 -74.93
CA LEU A 210 80.32 -23.70 -75.68
C LEU A 210 81.47 -22.72 -75.51
N THR A 211 82.27 -22.82 -74.45
CA THR A 211 83.48 -22.02 -74.19
C THR A 211 84.71 -22.69 -74.75
N ASP A 212 84.72 -24.01 -74.91
CA ASP A 212 85.63 -24.69 -75.81
C ASP A 212 85.32 -24.29 -77.27
N PHE A 213 84.04 -24.27 -77.64
CA PHE A 213 83.58 -23.77 -78.94
C PHE A 213 83.82 -22.26 -79.10
N LYS A 214 83.58 -21.44 -78.07
CA LYS A 214 83.87 -20.01 -78.07
C LYS A 214 85.35 -19.73 -77.91
N ARG A 215 86.19 -20.56 -77.31
CA ARG A 215 87.67 -20.41 -77.40
C ARG A 215 88.11 -20.61 -78.83
N GLN A 216 87.52 -21.59 -79.52
CA GLN A 216 87.69 -21.74 -80.97
C GLN A 216 87.18 -20.50 -81.73
N TYR A 217 86.19 -19.76 -81.21
CA TYR A 217 85.58 -18.60 -81.88
C TYR A 217 86.08 -17.20 -81.44
N LEU A 218 86.58 -17.04 -80.21
CA LEU A 218 87.00 -15.80 -79.53
C LEU A 218 88.53 -15.64 -79.49
N GLU A 219 89.28 -16.48 -80.20
CA GLU A 219 90.53 -16.03 -80.83
C GLU A 219 90.29 -14.84 -81.79
N GLN A 220 89.03 -14.47 -82.08
CA GLN A 220 88.65 -13.41 -83.01
C GLN A 220 87.97 -12.17 -82.36
N LEU A 221 88.60 -11.60 -81.32
CA LEU A 221 88.47 -10.21 -80.82
C LEU A 221 87.58 -9.89 -79.58
N PRO A 222 87.94 -8.80 -78.84
CA PRO A 222 87.48 -8.53 -77.48
C PRO A 222 86.45 -7.38 -77.33
N PRO A 223 85.77 -7.28 -76.16
CA PRO A 223 84.72 -6.30 -75.86
C PRO A 223 85.14 -5.22 -74.83
N THR A 224 84.30 -4.20 -74.61
CA THR A 224 84.38 -3.29 -73.45
C THR A 224 83.01 -2.97 -72.82
N PRO A 225 82.97 -2.56 -71.52
CA PRO A 225 81.79 -2.63 -70.64
C PRO A 225 81.31 -1.27 -70.11
N GLU A 226 80.15 -1.20 -69.43
CA GLU A 226 79.75 -0.04 -68.62
C GLU A 226 79.07 -0.39 -67.28
N LYS A 227 79.12 0.61 -66.37
CA LYS A 227 78.84 0.61 -64.92
C LYS A 227 77.54 1.38 -64.59
N THR A 228 77.07 1.21 -63.34
CA THR A 228 75.88 1.80 -62.70
C THR A 228 76.20 2.90 -61.66
N SER A 229 75.25 3.83 -61.40
CA SER A 229 75.24 4.74 -60.22
C SER A 229 73.81 5.16 -59.78
N THR A 230 73.65 5.59 -58.51
CA THR A 230 72.42 5.93 -57.74
C THR A 230 72.34 7.42 -57.31
N PRO A 231 71.15 8.04 -57.04
CA PRO A 231 71.08 9.39 -56.43
C PRO A 231 70.12 9.63 -55.23
N THR A 232 70.37 10.74 -54.49
CA THR A 232 69.68 11.32 -53.30
C THR A 232 68.98 12.65 -53.64
N SER A 233 67.68 12.65 -53.98
CA SER A 233 66.89 13.86 -54.30
C SER A 233 65.51 13.87 -53.60
N ALA A 234 64.79 15.00 -53.57
CA ALA A 234 63.42 15.08 -53.01
C ALA A 234 62.43 14.15 -53.73
N GLN A 235 62.68 13.87 -55.01
CA GLN A 235 61.99 12.82 -55.76
C GLN A 235 62.38 11.41 -55.28
N GLY A 236 63.58 11.21 -54.75
CA GLY A 236 63.99 9.97 -54.07
C GLY A 236 63.22 9.70 -52.78
N ARG A 237 62.71 10.74 -52.09
CA ARG A 237 61.79 10.57 -50.95
C ARG A 237 60.39 10.15 -51.40
N LEU A 238 59.87 10.75 -52.48
CA LEU A 238 58.62 10.34 -53.12
C LEU A 238 58.70 8.90 -53.66
N ALA A 239 59.85 8.51 -54.23
CA ALA A 239 60.12 7.16 -54.70
C ALA A 239 60.12 6.12 -53.57
N ARG A 240 60.69 6.44 -52.40
CA ARG A 240 60.62 5.58 -51.22
C ARG A 240 59.21 5.47 -50.66
N LEU A 241 58.48 6.57 -50.55
CA LEU A 241 57.11 6.56 -50.00
C LEU A 241 56.15 5.75 -50.87
N LEU A 242 56.27 5.86 -52.20
CA LEU A 242 55.50 5.03 -53.14
C LEU A 242 55.97 3.58 -53.16
N GLU A 243 57.25 3.31 -52.95
CA GLU A 243 57.75 1.94 -52.81
C GLU A 243 57.33 1.29 -51.49
N GLU A 244 57.28 2.04 -50.38
CA GLU A 244 56.84 1.54 -49.09
C GLU A 244 55.34 1.24 -49.06
N VAL A 245 54.51 2.06 -49.72
CA VAL A 245 53.05 1.90 -49.72
C VAL A 245 52.55 0.99 -50.85
N LEU A 246 53.18 1.05 -52.04
CA LEU A 246 52.72 0.35 -53.25
C LEU A 246 53.77 -0.62 -53.84
N GLY A 247 54.92 -0.81 -53.19
CA GLY A 247 55.96 -1.74 -53.63
C GLY A 247 56.54 -1.39 -55.01
N THR A 248 56.85 -2.43 -55.79
CA THR A 248 57.37 -2.30 -57.16
C THR A 248 56.41 -1.57 -58.11
N THR A 249 55.10 -1.61 -57.81
CA THR A 249 54.07 -0.90 -58.61
C THR A 249 54.18 0.62 -58.41
N GLY A 250 54.55 1.05 -57.20
CA GLY A 250 54.84 2.46 -56.89
C GLY A 250 56.02 3.02 -57.70
N ARG A 251 57.09 2.24 -57.88
CA ARG A 251 58.25 2.63 -58.70
C ARG A 251 57.90 2.81 -60.18
N VAL A 252 57.17 1.85 -60.76
CA VAL A 252 56.75 1.92 -62.18
C VAL A 252 55.79 3.09 -62.43
N LEU A 253 54.92 3.40 -61.47
CA LEU A 253 54.06 4.58 -61.55
C LEU A 253 54.86 5.87 -61.52
N LEU A 254 55.83 5.98 -60.59
CA LEU A 254 56.71 7.13 -60.49
C LEU A 254 57.48 7.36 -61.81
N GLU A 255 58.10 6.32 -62.38
CA GLU A 255 58.80 6.40 -63.68
C GLU A 255 57.87 6.86 -64.81
N LYS A 256 56.68 6.25 -64.95
CA LYS A 256 55.72 6.64 -66.00
C LYS A 256 55.18 8.05 -65.82
N THR A 257 55.01 8.52 -64.59
CA THR A 257 54.58 9.90 -64.32
C THR A 257 55.71 10.91 -64.56
N ARG A 258 56.97 10.56 -64.26
CA ARG A 258 58.14 11.37 -64.63
C ARG A 258 58.25 11.55 -66.13
N GLU A 259 58.09 10.47 -66.90
CA GLU A 259 58.07 10.52 -68.37
C GLU A 259 56.93 11.40 -68.91
N ARG A 260 55.73 11.31 -68.31
CA ARG A 260 54.56 12.12 -68.73
C ARG A 260 54.68 13.60 -68.40
N CYS A 261 55.30 13.93 -67.27
CA CYS A 261 55.49 15.31 -66.82
C CYS A 261 56.79 15.93 -67.35
N SER A 262 57.60 15.18 -68.12
CA SER A 262 58.89 15.60 -68.67
C SER A 262 59.90 16.07 -67.61
N ILE A 263 59.91 15.41 -66.45
CA ILE A 263 60.78 15.78 -65.32
C ILE A 263 61.99 14.85 -65.29
N GLN A 264 63.20 15.42 -65.21
CA GLN A 264 64.46 14.67 -65.12
C GLN A 264 64.62 14.03 -63.72
N GLU A 265 65.18 12.81 -63.65
CA GLU A 265 65.30 12.02 -62.40
C GLU A 265 66.12 12.70 -61.30
N ASP A 266 67.03 13.59 -61.70
CA ASP A 266 67.91 14.34 -60.80
C ASP A 266 67.46 15.79 -60.58
N SER A 267 66.23 16.17 -60.97
CA SER A 267 65.73 17.55 -60.77
C SER A 267 65.57 17.86 -59.28
N THR A 268 66.22 18.96 -58.84
CA THR A 268 66.17 19.50 -57.48
C THR A 268 65.14 20.62 -57.31
N ASP A 269 64.32 20.90 -58.33
CA ASP A 269 63.32 21.96 -58.30
C ASP A 269 62.08 21.52 -57.46
N PRO A 270 61.72 22.25 -56.38
CA PRO A 270 60.57 21.91 -55.54
C PRO A 270 59.22 22.02 -56.28
N GLU A 271 59.13 22.79 -57.36
CA GLU A 271 57.92 22.90 -58.19
C GLU A 271 57.68 21.62 -59.03
N ASP A 272 58.75 20.95 -59.45
CA ASP A 272 58.66 19.67 -60.18
C ASP A 272 58.18 18.54 -59.27
N ALA A 273 58.58 18.55 -58.00
CA ALA A 273 58.10 17.60 -56.99
C ALA A 273 56.60 17.77 -56.68
N ARG A 274 56.09 19.02 -56.67
CA ARG A 274 54.66 19.32 -56.53
C ARG A 274 53.85 18.88 -57.74
N ARG A 275 54.34 19.11 -58.96
CA ARG A 275 53.69 18.62 -60.19
C ARG A 275 53.64 17.09 -60.26
N LEU A 276 54.70 16.42 -59.81
CA LEU A 276 54.72 14.96 -59.66
C LEU A 276 53.71 14.48 -58.62
N ALA A 277 53.66 15.08 -57.43
CA ALA A 277 52.70 14.74 -56.38
C ALA A 277 51.25 14.89 -56.84
N GLN A 278 50.93 16.00 -57.51
CA GLN A 278 49.58 16.29 -58.02
C GLN A 278 49.16 15.34 -59.14
N ALA A 279 50.09 14.97 -60.03
CA ALA A 279 49.84 13.99 -61.10
C ALA A 279 49.75 12.53 -60.59
N LEU A 280 50.38 12.23 -59.45
CA LEU A 280 50.40 10.90 -58.82
C LEU A 280 49.22 10.66 -57.85
N LYS A 281 48.57 11.72 -57.35
CA LYS A 281 47.48 11.65 -56.37
C LYS A 281 46.33 10.73 -56.79
N ASP A 282 45.68 11.01 -57.91
CA ASP A 282 44.54 10.20 -58.37
C ASP A 282 44.92 8.76 -58.77
N PRO A 283 46.03 8.51 -59.51
CA PRO A 283 46.46 7.16 -59.86
C PRO A 283 46.87 6.31 -58.66
N ALA A 284 47.57 6.88 -57.67
CA ALA A 284 48.07 6.13 -56.52
C ALA A 284 46.96 5.82 -55.50
N LEU A 285 46.00 6.72 -55.30
CA LEU A 285 44.87 6.50 -54.39
C LEU A 285 43.88 5.45 -54.89
N ARG A 286 43.71 5.33 -56.21
CA ARG A 286 42.92 4.23 -56.80
C ARG A 286 43.52 2.85 -56.56
N LEU A 287 44.82 2.78 -56.29
CA LEU A 287 45.55 1.52 -56.07
C LEU A 287 45.67 1.15 -54.58
N CYS A 288 45.37 2.07 -53.67
CA CYS A 288 45.37 1.83 -52.22
C CYS A 288 44.05 1.20 -51.75
N ARG A 289 44.09 -0.03 -51.23
CA ARG A 289 42.90 -0.77 -50.74
C ARG A 289 42.62 -0.61 -49.24
N SER A 290 43.63 -0.28 -48.43
CA SER A 290 43.48 -0.11 -46.98
C SER A 290 43.29 1.36 -46.60
N PRO A 291 42.34 1.71 -45.71
CA PRO A 291 42.05 3.08 -45.33
C PRO A 291 43.24 3.77 -44.65
N GLU A 292 44.04 3.04 -43.85
CA GLU A 292 45.23 3.59 -43.19
C GLU A 292 46.34 3.96 -44.18
N HIS A 293 46.65 3.10 -45.18
CA HIS A 293 47.63 3.43 -46.21
C HIS A 293 47.14 4.52 -47.16
N ARG A 294 45.83 4.57 -47.42
CA ARG A 294 45.23 5.65 -48.20
C ARG A 294 45.39 6.98 -47.45
N GLN A 295 45.11 7.00 -46.16
CA GLN A 295 45.28 8.19 -45.32
C GLN A 295 46.74 8.60 -45.18
N ARG A 296 47.69 7.65 -45.06
CA ARG A 296 49.15 7.91 -45.07
C ARG A 296 49.67 8.42 -46.41
N LEU A 297 49.14 7.93 -47.52
CA LEU A 297 49.52 8.36 -48.86
C LEU A 297 48.91 9.72 -49.20
N GLU A 298 47.67 9.98 -48.75
CA GLU A 298 47.02 11.30 -48.81
C GLU A 298 47.76 12.31 -47.93
N SER A 299 48.14 11.97 -46.70
CA SER A 299 48.90 12.85 -45.80
C SER A 299 50.31 13.11 -46.32
N GLY A 300 51.03 12.09 -46.80
CA GLY A 300 52.38 12.25 -47.34
C GLY A 300 52.44 13.02 -48.66
N LEU A 301 51.40 12.95 -49.49
CA LEU A 301 51.26 13.78 -50.69
C LEU A 301 50.80 15.21 -50.35
N ALA A 302 49.93 15.38 -49.36
CA ALA A 302 49.48 16.69 -48.87
C ALA A 302 50.59 17.45 -48.12
N GLU A 303 51.43 16.78 -47.34
CA GLU A 303 52.63 17.36 -46.67
C GLU A 303 53.66 17.92 -47.67
N LEU A 304 53.62 17.48 -48.93
CA LEU A 304 54.44 18.02 -50.03
C LEU A 304 53.72 19.14 -50.82
N GLU A 305 52.39 19.22 -50.74
CA GLU A 305 51.56 20.27 -51.35
C GLU A 305 51.37 21.49 -50.42
N GLU A 306 51.31 21.29 -49.10
CA GLU A 306 51.06 22.32 -48.08
C GLU A 306 52.17 22.31 -47.01
N ALA A 307 53.14 23.20 -47.15
CA ALA A 307 54.00 23.57 -46.03
C ALA A 307 53.37 24.77 -45.31
N ASP A 308 52.48 24.52 -44.33
CA ASP A 308 52.33 25.37 -43.14
C ASP A 308 51.46 24.71 -42.04
N TYR A 309 52.05 24.66 -40.84
CA TYR A 309 51.46 24.59 -39.49
C TYR A 309 50.69 23.35 -38.95
N ARG A 310 51.15 22.95 -37.75
CA ARG A 310 50.70 21.94 -36.74
C ARG A 310 49.47 22.43 -35.92
N PRO A 311 48.97 21.78 -34.83
CA PRO A 311 49.01 20.38 -34.31
C PRO A 311 47.67 19.89 -33.65
N GLU A 312 47.75 18.77 -32.89
CA GLU A 312 46.92 18.35 -31.72
C GLU A 312 45.54 17.71 -31.97
N GLU A 313 44.99 16.78 -31.17
CA GLU A 313 45.43 15.84 -30.14
C GLU A 313 44.21 14.91 -29.83
N ALA A 314 44.47 13.86 -29.06
CA ALA A 314 43.59 12.85 -28.45
C ALA A 314 42.10 13.17 -28.15
N SER A 315 41.24 12.13 -28.16
CA SER A 315 40.43 11.74 -26.99
C SER A 315 39.52 10.50 -27.24
N SER A 316 39.52 9.60 -26.27
CA SER A 316 38.43 8.68 -25.86
C SER A 316 38.44 8.75 -24.30
N PRO A 317 37.43 8.31 -23.51
CA PRO A 317 36.35 7.35 -23.78
C PRO A 317 35.00 7.64 -23.06
N THR A 318 34.08 6.66 -23.11
CA THR A 318 32.69 6.66 -22.58
C THR A 318 32.58 5.83 -21.28
N ALA A 319 31.71 6.25 -20.33
CA ALA A 319 31.26 5.53 -19.12
C ALA A 319 30.10 4.53 -19.45
N PRO A 320 29.51 3.67 -18.56
CA PRO A 320 29.00 4.00 -17.21
C PRO A 320 28.98 2.87 -16.14
N LEU A 321 28.33 3.21 -15.00
CA LEU A 321 28.17 2.60 -13.68
C LEU A 321 27.18 1.42 -13.55
N ALA A 322 27.28 0.67 -12.45
CA ALA A 322 26.28 -0.29 -11.93
C ALA A 322 26.08 -0.11 -10.40
N LEU A 323 24.88 -0.42 -9.88
CA LEU A 323 24.48 -0.51 -8.46
C LEU A 323 23.66 -1.80 -8.23
N PRO A 324 23.77 -2.47 -7.06
CA PRO A 324 22.82 -3.48 -6.55
C PRO A 324 21.98 -2.88 -5.39
N GLU A 325 20.95 -3.47 -4.75
CA GLU A 325 20.00 -4.58 -4.90
C GLU A 325 19.32 -4.68 -3.50
N SER A 326 17.99 -4.79 -3.41
CA SER A 326 17.19 -4.59 -2.19
C SER A 326 16.50 -5.88 -1.69
N LEU A 327 16.42 -6.05 -0.37
CA LEU A 327 15.78 -7.17 0.35
C LEU A 327 14.44 -6.73 0.99
N GLU A 328 13.38 -7.52 0.84
CA GLU A 328 12.08 -7.40 1.55
C GLU A 328 11.69 -8.73 2.24
N PRO A 329 10.85 -8.70 3.29
CA PRO A 329 10.10 -9.87 3.79
C PRO A 329 8.55 -9.76 3.68
N ASP A 330 7.90 -10.93 3.59
CA ASP A 330 6.46 -11.26 3.41
C ASP A 330 5.45 -10.67 4.43
N PRO A 331 4.22 -10.31 4.00
CA PRO A 331 3.05 -10.07 4.86
C PRO A 331 1.89 -11.06 4.59
N GLN A 332 1.59 -11.98 5.51
CA GLN A 332 0.29 -12.66 5.56
C GLN A 332 -0.10 -12.98 7.01
N GLU A 333 -1.22 -12.42 7.45
CA GLU A 333 -2.33 -13.08 8.20
C GLU A 333 -3.20 -12.02 8.90
N LEU A 334 -4.49 -11.93 8.52
CA LEU A 334 -5.52 -11.19 9.28
C LEU A 334 -6.73 -12.13 9.49
N PRO A 335 -7.07 -12.51 10.73
CA PRO A 335 -8.25 -13.33 11.03
C PRO A 335 -9.50 -12.52 11.38
N ASP A 336 -10.66 -13.12 11.07
CA ASP A 336 -12.03 -12.64 11.33
C ASP A 336 -12.34 -12.51 12.86
N LEU A 337 -13.05 -11.45 13.27
CA LEU A 337 -13.10 -10.96 14.67
C LEU A 337 -14.52 -11.00 15.30
N ALA A 338 -14.71 -11.86 16.30
CA ALA A 338 -15.97 -12.01 17.06
C ALA A 338 -16.07 -11.17 18.36
N ASP A 339 -15.04 -10.43 18.77
CA ASP A 339 -15.14 -9.38 19.82
C ASP A 339 -14.05 -8.31 19.65
N PRO A 340 -14.34 -7.24 18.90
CA PRO A 340 -13.38 -6.20 18.54
C PRO A 340 -13.09 -5.24 19.70
N ALA A 341 -14.05 -5.00 20.59
CA ALA A 341 -13.87 -4.12 21.75
C ALA A 341 -13.05 -4.79 22.86
N GLY A 342 -13.19 -6.11 23.02
CA GLY A 342 -12.33 -6.93 23.87
C GLY A 342 -10.89 -7.02 23.36
N ARG A 343 -10.68 -7.18 22.04
CA ARG A 343 -9.34 -7.22 21.44
C ARG A 343 -8.62 -5.87 21.40
N LEU A 344 -9.33 -4.76 21.23
CA LEU A 344 -8.72 -3.44 21.39
C LEU A 344 -8.22 -3.24 22.82
N ARG A 345 -8.98 -3.70 23.82
CA ARG A 345 -8.50 -3.68 25.22
C ARG A 345 -7.28 -4.57 25.41
N SER A 346 -7.24 -5.77 24.84
CA SER A 346 -6.08 -6.67 24.97
C SER A 346 -4.85 -6.18 24.19
N LEU A 347 -5.03 -5.48 23.06
CA LEU A 347 -3.92 -4.83 22.33
C LEU A 347 -3.39 -3.59 23.06
N LEU A 348 -4.26 -2.89 23.83
CA LEU A 348 -3.87 -1.79 24.71
C LEU A 348 -3.19 -2.27 26.01
N GLU A 349 -3.27 -3.55 26.37
CA GLU A 349 -2.53 -4.15 27.49
C GLU A 349 -1.02 -4.34 27.20
N SER A 350 -0.57 -4.02 25.97
CA SER A 350 0.84 -3.85 25.61
C SER A 350 1.00 -2.65 24.66
N PRO A 351 1.05 -1.41 25.16
CA PRO A 351 2.33 -0.79 25.56
C PRO A 351 2.21 0.05 26.85
N THR A 352 3.33 0.59 27.35
CA THR A 352 3.48 1.35 28.61
C THR A 352 2.22 2.12 29.08
N PRO A 353 1.68 1.80 30.27
CA PRO A 353 0.47 2.44 30.79
C PRO A 353 0.65 3.95 30.92
N GLY A 354 -0.32 4.72 30.40
CA GLY A 354 -0.38 6.17 30.53
C GLY A 354 0.15 6.97 29.32
N SER A 355 0.32 6.33 28.16
CA SER A 355 0.67 7.08 26.95
C SER A 355 -0.50 7.97 26.48
N PRO A 356 -0.23 9.17 25.92
CA PRO A 356 -1.27 10.01 25.32
C PRO A 356 -2.09 9.27 24.23
N ARG A 357 -1.49 8.27 23.59
CA ARG A 357 -2.12 7.41 22.58
C ARG A 357 -3.19 6.49 23.18
N GLU A 358 -2.88 5.86 24.31
CA GLU A 358 -3.83 5.05 25.07
C GLU A 358 -4.99 5.91 25.58
N GLN A 359 -4.70 7.12 26.05
CA GLN A 359 -5.70 8.08 26.51
C GLN A 359 -6.65 8.52 25.39
N ALA A 360 -6.13 8.84 24.20
CA ALA A 360 -6.96 9.18 23.04
C ALA A 360 -7.90 8.04 22.63
N ILE A 361 -7.41 6.80 22.62
CA ILE A 361 -8.22 5.63 22.27
C ILE A 361 -9.28 5.35 23.35
N LEU A 362 -8.92 5.44 24.63
CA LEU A 362 -9.87 5.26 25.73
C LEU A 362 -10.97 6.34 25.72
N ALA A 363 -10.60 7.59 25.41
CA ALA A 363 -11.55 8.69 25.24
C ALA A 363 -12.51 8.45 24.06
N LEU A 364 -12.02 7.98 22.91
CA LEU A 364 -12.88 7.60 21.77
C LEU A 364 -13.91 6.54 22.15
N ILE A 365 -13.48 5.55 22.94
CA ILE A 365 -14.32 4.43 23.33
C ILE A 365 -15.37 4.86 24.36
N ARG A 366 -15.01 5.72 25.33
CA ARG A 366 -15.79 5.94 26.56
C ARG A 366 -16.43 7.31 26.69
N GLU A 367 -15.83 8.34 26.11
CA GLU A 367 -16.13 9.74 26.43
C GLU A 367 -16.63 10.53 25.22
N GLY A 368 -16.31 10.11 24.00
CA GLY A 368 -16.77 10.77 22.78
C GLY A 368 -15.63 11.21 21.85
N LEU A 369 -16.00 11.87 20.76
CA LEU A 369 -15.04 12.43 19.79
C LEU A 369 -14.30 13.65 20.36
N ASP A 370 -14.99 14.56 21.03
CA ASP A 370 -14.37 15.80 21.53
C ASP A 370 -13.26 15.55 22.58
N PRO A 371 -13.47 14.69 23.59
CA PRO A 371 -12.41 14.37 24.58
C PRO A 371 -11.23 13.65 23.93
N ALA A 372 -11.48 12.82 22.91
CA ALA A 372 -10.43 12.17 22.16
C ALA A 372 -9.58 13.14 21.35
N LEU A 373 -10.20 14.07 20.63
CA LEU A 373 -9.49 15.10 19.86
C LEU A 373 -8.66 16.01 20.77
N GLN A 374 -9.15 16.32 21.98
CA GLN A 374 -8.39 17.04 22.99
C GLN A 374 -7.17 16.24 23.48
N ALA A 375 -7.32 14.93 23.71
CA ALA A 375 -6.20 14.07 24.08
C ALA A 375 -5.17 13.94 22.93
N GLU A 376 -5.63 13.87 21.68
CA GLU A 376 -4.76 13.82 20.51
C GLU A 376 -4.01 15.12 20.25
N SER A 377 -4.60 16.28 20.55
CA SER A 377 -3.92 17.57 20.41
C SER A 377 -2.65 17.69 21.27
N GLN A 378 -2.51 16.82 22.29
CA GLN A 378 -1.31 16.71 23.13
C GLN A 378 -0.21 15.84 22.50
N VAL A 379 -0.55 15.05 21.47
CA VAL A 379 0.38 14.31 20.62
C VAL A 379 0.68 15.17 19.40
N ALA A 380 1.95 15.52 19.19
CA ALA A 380 2.35 16.35 18.05
C ALA A 380 2.04 15.64 16.72
N VAL A 381 0.89 15.94 16.12
CA VAL A 381 0.62 15.68 14.70
C VAL A 381 1.36 16.78 13.94
N PRO A 382 2.34 16.45 13.08
CA PRO A 382 3.08 17.47 12.33
C PRO A 382 2.08 18.32 11.52
N GLU A 383 2.14 19.64 11.71
CA GLU A 383 1.28 20.58 10.97
C GLU A 383 1.59 20.60 9.48
N ASP A 384 2.83 20.28 9.11
CA ASP A 384 3.36 20.22 7.74
C ASP A 384 4.02 18.85 7.47
N PRO A 385 3.26 17.85 7.01
CA PRO A 385 3.81 16.56 6.65
C PRO A 385 4.65 16.64 5.36
N GLY A 386 5.86 16.08 5.39
CA GLY A 386 6.75 16.00 4.22
C GLY A 386 6.55 14.73 3.38
N PRO A 387 7.23 14.62 2.22
CA PRO A 387 7.11 13.47 1.31
C PRO A 387 7.61 12.15 1.92
N GLU A 388 8.41 12.21 3.00
CA GLU A 388 8.89 11.03 3.74
C GLU A 388 7.75 10.15 4.28
N VAL A 389 6.57 10.73 4.55
CA VAL A 389 5.38 10.01 5.03
C VAL A 389 4.87 9.01 3.98
N LEU A 390 5.12 9.24 2.69
CA LEU A 390 4.72 8.33 1.61
C LEU A 390 5.56 7.05 1.58
N GLN A 391 6.84 7.12 1.93
CA GLN A 391 7.78 5.98 1.77
C GLN A 391 7.42 4.78 2.64
N GLY A 392 6.79 4.99 3.81
CA GLY A 392 6.33 3.90 4.67
C GLY A 392 4.93 3.36 4.36
N ALA A 393 4.19 4.00 3.46
CA ALA A 393 2.76 3.72 3.19
C ALA A 393 2.50 3.00 1.86
N ILE A 394 3.55 2.68 1.11
CA ILE A 394 3.47 2.02 -0.19
C ILE A 394 3.59 0.52 0.00
N GLU A 395 2.48 -0.24 -0.15
CA GLU A 395 2.61 -1.67 -0.40
C GLU A 395 3.03 -1.85 -1.87
N PRO A 396 4.22 -2.45 -2.14
CA PRO A 396 4.75 -2.58 -3.49
C PRO A 396 3.95 -3.58 -4.33
N THR A 397 3.34 -4.56 -3.68
CA THR A 397 2.57 -5.63 -4.33
C THR A 397 1.26 -5.12 -4.93
N LEU A 398 0.51 -4.29 -4.20
CA LEU A 398 -0.71 -3.66 -4.73
C LEU A 398 -0.38 -2.62 -5.79
N GLN A 399 0.69 -1.84 -5.63
CA GLN A 399 1.08 -0.88 -6.66
C GLN A 399 1.50 -1.59 -7.96
N GLY A 400 2.30 -2.66 -7.87
CA GLY A 400 2.66 -3.46 -9.05
C GLY A 400 1.44 -4.09 -9.73
N ALA A 401 0.43 -4.49 -8.94
CA ALA A 401 -0.86 -4.96 -9.43
C ALA A 401 -1.61 -3.90 -10.23
N LEU A 402 -1.69 -2.68 -9.69
CA LEU A 402 -2.34 -1.54 -10.32
C LEU A 402 -1.62 -1.12 -11.61
N ASP A 403 -0.28 -1.06 -11.57
CA ASP A 403 0.54 -0.68 -12.72
C ASP A 403 0.40 -1.72 -13.84
N TYR A 404 0.40 -3.02 -13.51
CA TYR A 404 0.10 -4.06 -14.49
C TYR A 404 -1.29 -3.88 -15.11
N LEU A 405 -2.33 -3.68 -14.29
CA LEU A 405 -3.69 -3.53 -14.81
C LEU A 405 -3.84 -2.30 -15.70
N LEU A 406 -3.38 -1.14 -15.23
CA LEU A 406 -3.60 0.15 -15.87
C LEU A 406 -2.65 0.41 -17.04
N ASP A 407 -1.40 -0.01 -16.96
CA ASP A 407 -0.38 0.32 -17.96
C ASP A 407 -0.14 -0.81 -18.98
N GLU A 408 -0.47 -2.05 -18.63
CA GLU A 408 -0.20 -3.22 -19.48
C GLU A 408 -1.49 -3.93 -19.93
N ALA A 409 -2.34 -4.38 -19.01
CA ALA A 409 -3.50 -5.22 -19.35
C ALA A 409 -4.61 -4.43 -20.06
N MET A 410 -5.02 -3.29 -19.51
CA MET A 410 -6.12 -2.48 -20.06
C MET A 410 -5.78 -1.88 -21.44
N PRO A 411 -4.63 -1.20 -21.65
CA PRO A 411 -4.29 -0.61 -22.95
C PRO A 411 -4.20 -1.67 -24.05
N ARG A 412 -3.58 -2.82 -23.76
CA ARG A 412 -3.44 -3.91 -24.74
C ARG A 412 -4.74 -4.67 -25.02
N SER A 413 -5.73 -4.59 -24.12
CA SER A 413 -7.07 -5.12 -24.36
C SER A 413 -7.97 -4.17 -25.18
N GLY A 414 -7.49 -2.95 -25.48
CA GLY A 414 -8.24 -1.90 -26.15
C GLY A 414 -9.33 -1.28 -25.27
N LEU A 415 -9.21 -1.41 -23.94
CA LEU A 415 -10.12 -0.77 -22.99
C LEU A 415 -9.63 0.63 -22.67
N THR A 416 -10.49 1.60 -22.91
CA THR A 416 -10.28 3.00 -22.55
C THR A 416 -11.15 3.34 -21.35
N ILE A 417 -10.53 3.80 -20.27
CA ILE A 417 -11.25 4.29 -19.09
C ILE A 417 -11.70 5.72 -19.40
N ALA A 418 -13.01 5.98 -19.38
CA ALA A 418 -13.53 7.34 -19.45
C ALA A 418 -13.39 7.99 -18.06
N LEU A 419 -12.63 9.09 -18.02
CA LEU A 419 -12.51 9.98 -16.86
C LEU A 419 -12.88 11.41 -17.29
N PRO A 420 -13.54 12.19 -16.43
CA PRO A 420 -14.06 11.79 -15.13
C PRO A 420 -15.26 10.83 -15.27
N SER A 421 -15.65 10.15 -14.19
CA SER A 421 -16.88 9.35 -14.20
C SER A 421 -18.09 10.26 -14.49
N PRO A 422 -19.20 9.73 -15.05
CA PRO A 422 -20.39 10.54 -15.33
C PRO A 422 -20.95 11.24 -14.08
N GLU A 423 -20.90 10.57 -12.93
CA GLU A 423 -21.28 11.12 -11.62
C GLU A 423 -20.37 12.30 -11.23
N PHE A 424 -19.05 12.11 -11.32
CA PHE A 424 -18.09 13.17 -11.00
C PHE A 424 -18.23 14.35 -11.96
N ALA A 425 -18.43 14.10 -13.26
CA ALA A 425 -18.63 15.14 -14.26
C ALA A 425 -19.87 16.01 -13.94
N ALA A 426 -20.95 15.39 -13.45
CA ALA A 426 -22.15 16.11 -13.02
C ALA A 426 -21.86 17.00 -11.80
N TRP A 427 -21.21 16.46 -10.76
CA TRP A 427 -20.81 17.24 -9.59
C TRP A 427 -19.83 18.37 -9.93
N GLN A 428 -18.91 18.12 -10.86
CA GLN A 428 -17.96 19.12 -11.34
C GLN A 428 -18.68 20.24 -12.10
N ALA A 429 -19.69 19.92 -12.92
CA ALA A 429 -20.47 20.92 -13.64
C ALA A 429 -21.23 21.85 -12.68
N ASP A 430 -21.74 21.31 -11.57
CA ASP A 430 -22.49 22.04 -10.54
C ASP A 430 -21.59 22.66 -9.46
N SER A 431 -20.26 22.51 -9.58
CA SER A 431 -19.29 23.02 -8.60
C SER A 431 -18.90 24.48 -8.82
N SER A 432 -18.62 25.18 -7.72
CA SER A 432 -18.11 26.55 -7.68
C SER A 432 -16.64 26.60 -7.26
N GLU A 433 -15.93 27.66 -7.65
CA GLU A 433 -14.61 27.93 -7.09
C GLU A 433 -14.71 28.23 -5.59
N PRO A 434 -13.78 27.71 -4.77
CA PRO A 434 -13.75 28.03 -3.35
C PRO A 434 -13.42 29.51 -3.15
N SER A 435 -13.92 30.11 -2.08
CA SER A 435 -13.49 31.46 -1.71
C SER A 435 -11.98 31.46 -1.43
N ALA A 436 -11.29 32.57 -1.69
CA ALA A 436 -9.84 32.68 -1.42
C ALA A 436 -9.48 32.45 0.07
N GLN A 437 -10.46 32.57 0.96
CA GLN A 437 -10.32 32.37 2.40
C GLN A 437 -10.85 31.00 2.88
N SER A 438 -11.26 30.11 1.97
CA SER A 438 -11.73 28.77 2.33
C SER A 438 -10.61 27.99 3.04
N PRO A 439 -10.77 27.68 4.34
CA PRO A 439 -9.79 26.90 5.09
C PRO A 439 -9.65 25.48 4.53
N SER A 440 -10.75 24.90 4.03
CA SER A 440 -10.75 23.54 3.49
C SER A 440 -9.95 23.43 2.19
N ALA A 441 -10.12 24.38 1.28
CA ALA A 441 -9.36 24.45 0.03
C ALA A 441 -7.87 24.75 0.29
N GLN A 442 -7.56 25.65 1.22
CA GLN A 442 -6.17 25.94 1.59
C GLN A 442 -5.47 24.71 2.19
N MET A 443 -6.17 23.92 3.01
CA MET A 443 -5.66 22.65 3.52
C MET A 443 -5.39 21.66 2.38
N ALA A 444 -6.30 21.55 1.42
CA ALA A 444 -6.13 20.68 0.26
C ALA A 444 -4.91 21.02 -0.59
N HIS A 445 -4.73 22.30 -0.95
CA HIS A 445 -3.55 22.73 -1.68
C HIS A 445 -2.25 22.47 -0.91
N ARG A 446 -2.25 22.70 0.41
CA ARG A 446 -1.07 22.48 1.26
C ARG A 446 -0.65 21.02 1.26
N ILE A 447 -1.58 20.09 1.50
CA ILE A 447 -1.29 18.65 1.52
C ILE A 447 -0.83 18.18 0.13
N ALA A 448 -1.53 18.61 -0.93
CA ALA A 448 -1.18 18.26 -2.29
C ALA A 448 0.25 18.67 -2.66
N GLN A 449 0.66 19.89 -2.31
CA GLN A 449 1.98 20.40 -2.62
C GLN A 449 3.07 19.79 -1.72
N GLN A 450 2.87 19.78 -0.41
CA GLN A 450 3.92 19.38 0.55
C GLN A 450 4.13 17.86 0.62
N VAL A 451 3.04 17.08 0.53
CA VAL A 451 3.11 15.63 0.68
C VAL A 451 3.28 14.95 -0.67
N PHE A 452 2.47 15.34 -1.66
CA PHE A 452 2.39 14.67 -2.95
C PHE A 452 3.13 15.38 -4.09
N SER A 453 3.73 16.55 -3.82
CA SER A 453 4.38 17.39 -4.83
C SER A 453 3.49 17.71 -6.04
N MET A 454 2.17 17.87 -5.80
CA MET A 454 1.16 18.12 -6.82
C MET A 454 0.83 19.61 -6.89
N GLU A 455 1.43 20.33 -7.84
CA GLU A 455 1.29 21.79 -7.98
C GLU A 455 0.00 22.21 -8.69
N ASN A 456 -0.54 21.36 -9.58
CA ASN A 456 -1.67 21.70 -10.46
C ASN A 456 -3.01 21.13 -9.97
N LEU A 457 -3.17 20.92 -8.67
CA LEU A 457 -4.46 20.47 -8.12
C LEU A 457 -5.49 21.59 -8.20
N GLN A 458 -6.61 21.36 -8.88
CA GLN A 458 -7.77 22.23 -8.83
C GLN A 458 -8.70 21.79 -7.70
N VAL A 459 -9.07 22.70 -6.80
CA VAL A 459 -10.04 22.41 -5.74
C VAL A 459 -11.34 23.14 -6.05
N ARG A 460 -12.49 22.46 -5.99
CA ARG A 460 -13.81 23.07 -6.19
C ARG A 460 -14.79 22.64 -5.09
N MET A 461 -15.79 23.47 -4.83
CA MET A 461 -16.84 23.20 -3.86
C MET A 461 -18.10 22.74 -4.58
N ALA A 462 -18.71 21.63 -4.16
CA ALA A 462 -19.96 21.15 -4.74
C ALA A 462 -20.90 20.63 -3.65
N SER A 463 -22.14 20.33 -4.03
CA SER A 463 -23.09 19.59 -3.20
C SER A 463 -23.32 18.22 -3.83
N GLY A 464 -23.51 17.17 -3.01
CA GLY A 464 -23.69 15.82 -3.52
C GLY A 464 -23.60 14.75 -2.44
N GLU A 465 -23.69 13.49 -2.85
CA GLU A 465 -23.59 12.33 -1.96
C GLU A 465 -22.12 11.97 -1.66
N PHE A 466 -21.31 12.96 -1.31
CA PHE A 466 -19.89 12.80 -0.95
C PHE A 466 -19.44 13.93 -0.03
N LEU A 467 -18.37 13.72 0.73
CA LEU A 467 -17.69 14.80 1.47
C LEU A 467 -16.45 15.30 0.74
N ALA A 468 -15.63 14.38 0.23
CA ALA A 468 -14.49 14.69 -0.65
C ALA A 468 -14.41 13.61 -1.73
N VAL A 469 -14.12 14.01 -2.96
CA VAL A 469 -13.89 13.07 -4.06
C VAL A 469 -12.90 13.67 -5.05
N ALA A 470 -11.94 12.87 -5.50
CA ALA A 470 -10.97 13.29 -6.50
C ALA A 470 -11.20 12.62 -7.86
N SER A 471 -10.86 13.34 -8.92
CA SER A 471 -10.73 12.78 -10.27
C SER A 471 -9.54 13.38 -10.98
N ARG A 472 -9.05 12.63 -11.97
CA ARG A 472 -7.96 13.04 -12.84
C ARG A 472 -8.53 13.29 -14.22
N THR A 473 -8.62 14.54 -14.72
CA THR A 473 -8.70 14.88 -16.16
C THR A 473 -9.07 16.34 -16.47
N PRO A 474 -8.38 17.04 -17.41
CA PRO A 474 -7.00 16.80 -17.89
C PRO A 474 -5.96 17.11 -16.80
N GLU A 475 -6.34 17.89 -15.80
CA GLU A 475 -5.59 18.18 -14.58
C GLU A 475 -6.26 17.46 -13.38
N PRO A 476 -5.55 17.25 -12.26
CA PRO A 476 -6.14 16.68 -11.05
C PRO A 476 -7.15 17.66 -10.42
N ILE A 477 -8.35 17.17 -10.11
CA ILE A 477 -9.44 17.95 -9.52
C ILE A 477 -9.93 17.26 -8.25
N LEU A 478 -10.00 18.01 -7.16
CA LEU A 478 -10.61 17.60 -5.90
C LEU A 478 -11.91 18.39 -5.69
N LEU A 479 -13.03 17.68 -5.57
CA LEU A 479 -14.30 18.26 -5.17
C LEU A 479 -14.48 18.06 -3.66
N LEU A 480 -14.75 19.16 -2.96
CA LEU A 480 -15.09 19.17 -1.55
C LEU A 480 -16.56 19.54 -1.39
N HIS A 481 -17.24 18.88 -0.47
CA HIS A 481 -18.61 19.22 -0.12
C HIS A 481 -18.66 20.56 0.60
N GLN A 482 -19.70 21.37 0.36
CA GLN A 482 -19.85 22.68 0.98
C GLN A 482 -19.86 22.63 2.52
N ASP A 483 -20.45 21.57 3.08
CA ASP A 483 -20.51 21.35 4.54
C ASP A 483 -19.13 21.17 5.21
N LEU A 484 -18.07 20.93 4.43
CA LEU A 484 -16.70 20.85 4.97
C LEU A 484 -16.14 22.21 5.41
N GLU A 485 -16.79 23.32 5.06
CA GLU A 485 -16.44 24.64 5.60
C GLU A 485 -16.79 24.77 7.09
N GLU A 486 -17.78 24.01 7.56
CA GLU A 486 -18.19 23.96 8.97
C GLU A 486 -17.52 22.81 9.73
N ALA A 487 -16.81 21.92 9.03
CA ALA A 487 -16.08 20.81 9.62
C ALA A 487 -14.80 21.29 10.30
N SER A 488 -14.30 20.51 11.25
CA SER A 488 -13.01 20.78 11.87
C SER A 488 -11.88 20.63 10.86
N SER A 489 -10.81 21.41 11.02
CA SER A 489 -9.61 21.34 10.16
C SER A 489 -8.99 19.94 10.10
N VAL A 490 -9.21 19.17 11.17
CA VAL A 490 -8.74 17.81 11.37
C VAL A 490 -9.53 16.80 10.54
N GLU A 491 -10.87 16.91 10.52
CA GLU A 491 -11.73 16.07 9.67
C GLU A 491 -11.42 16.32 8.20
N VAL A 492 -11.29 17.60 7.82
CA VAL A 492 -10.95 17.99 6.45
C VAL A 492 -9.59 17.43 6.05
N ARG A 493 -8.58 17.53 6.93
CA ARG A 493 -7.23 16.98 6.67
C ARG A 493 -7.28 15.49 6.35
N TYR A 494 -8.02 14.71 7.12
CA TYR A 494 -8.15 13.27 6.89
C TYR A 494 -8.82 12.95 5.54
N LEU A 495 -9.99 13.55 5.26
CA LEU A 495 -10.75 13.29 4.04
C LEU A 495 -9.93 13.67 2.79
N VAL A 496 -9.31 14.85 2.83
CA VAL A 496 -8.44 15.34 1.76
C VAL A 496 -7.22 14.43 1.56
N ALA A 497 -6.51 14.06 2.64
CA ALA A 497 -5.34 13.20 2.55
C ALA A 497 -5.67 11.85 1.92
N ARG A 498 -6.82 11.28 2.27
CA ARG A 498 -7.30 10.01 1.73
C ARG A 498 -7.58 10.10 0.23
N GLU A 499 -8.32 11.13 -0.22
CA GLU A 499 -8.65 11.30 -1.64
C GLU A 499 -7.43 11.65 -2.48
N LEU A 500 -6.51 12.46 -1.95
CA LEU A 500 -5.24 12.76 -2.64
C LEU A 500 -4.32 11.55 -2.72
N PHE A 501 -4.30 10.69 -1.69
CA PHE A 501 -3.59 9.41 -1.74
C PHE A 501 -4.19 8.49 -2.79
N ALA A 502 -5.52 8.34 -2.81
CA ALA A 502 -6.22 7.55 -3.82
C ALA A 502 -5.96 8.07 -5.24
N LEU A 503 -5.92 9.38 -5.43
CA LEU A 503 -5.57 10.03 -6.69
C LEU A 503 -4.10 9.76 -7.07
N HIS A 504 -3.16 9.91 -6.14
CA HIS A 504 -1.74 9.68 -6.35
C HIS A 504 -1.44 8.22 -6.75
N ARG A 505 -2.12 7.27 -6.10
CA ARG A 505 -1.97 5.82 -6.31
C ARG A 505 -2.82 5.29 -7.47
N ARG A 506 -3.53 6.17 -8.17
CA ARG A 506 -4.39 5.83 -9.30
C ARG A 506 -5.56 4.88 -8.96
N HIS A 507 -5.99 4.88 -7.70
CA HIS A 507 -7.15 4.12 -7.23
C HIS A 507 -8.45 4.61 -7.87
N VAL A 508 -8.49 5.91 -8.20
CA VAL A 508 -9.62 6.54 -8.88
C VAL A 508 -9.80 5.96 -10.29
N GLU A 509 -8.70 5.82 -11.04
CA GLU A 509 -8.68 5.21 -12.37
C GLU A 509 -9.20 3.77 -12.32
N LEU A 510 -8.75 2.98 -11.33
CA LEU A 510 -9.21 1.61 -11.16
C LEU A 510 -10.71 1.54 -10.83
N SER A 511 -11.15 2.37 -9.88
CA SER A 511 -12.56 2.43 -9.47
C SER A 511 -13.47 2.82 -10.64
N ALA A 512 -13.01 3.75 -11.48
CA ALA A 512 -13.71 4.11 -12.71
C ALA A 512 -13.70 2.97 -13.74
N ALA A 513 -12.58 2.24 -13.86
CA ALA A 513 -12.45 1.12 -14.78
C ALA A 513 -13.43 -0.01 -14.44
N VAL A 514 -13.51 -0.42 -13.16
CA VAL A 514 -14.42 -1.48 -12.71
C VAL A 514 -15.86 -1.21 -13.13
N ARG A 515 -16.34 0.03 -12.97
CA ARG A 515 -17.71 0.43 -13.31
C ARG A 515 -17.98 0.37 -14.83
N GLN A 516 -16.94 0.44 -15.65
CA GLN A 516 -17.02 0.47 -17.11
C GLN A 516 -16.72 -0.89 -17.76
N VAL A 517 -16.21 -1.86 -17.02
CA VAL A 517 -15.87 -3.20 -17.55
C VAL A 517 -17.13 -4.03 -17.75
N ASP A 518 -17.63 -4.05 -18.99
CA ASP A 518 -18.71 -4.93 -19.43
C ASP A 518 -18.24 -6.38 -19.68
N GLY A 519 -19.16 -7.32 -19.91
CA GLY A 519 -18.78 -8.73 -20.11
C GLY A 519 -17.82 -8.94 -21.30
N ARG A 520 -17.94 -8.14 -22.36
CA ARG A 520 -17.02 -8.18 -23.52
C ARG A 520 -15.62 -7.70 -23.15
N ALA A 521 -15.52 -6.64 -22.35
CA ALA A 521 -14.28 -6.15 -21.77
C ALA A 521 -13.59 -7.24 -20.93
N ARG A 522 -14.35 -7.93 -20.08
CA ARG A 522 -13.82 -9.05 -19.27
C ARG A 522 -13.25 -10.15 -20.16
N ALA A 523 -13.98 -10.57 -21.19
CA ALA A 523 -13.52 -11.58 -22.15
C ALA A 523 -12.26 -11.14 -22.92
N ARG A 524 -12.11 -9.85 -23.24
CA ARG A 524 -10.88 -9.32 -23.87
C ARG A 524 -9.69 -9.34 -22.90
N LEU A 525 -9.90 -8.93 -21.65
CA LEU A 525 -8.86 -8.93 -20.63
C LEU A 525 -8.34 -10.35 -20.32
N VAL A 526 -9.24 -11.34 -20.19
CA VAL A 526 -8.83 -12.75 -19.99
C VAL A 526 -8.04 -13.28 -21.19
N ARG A 527 -8.48 -13.00 -22.42
CA ARG A 527 -7.73 -13.39 -23.62
C ARG A 527 -6.36 -12.72 -23.70
N ARG A 528 -6.26 -11.45 -23.28
CA ARG A 528 -4.97 -10.75 -23.23
C ARG A 528 -4.05 -11.34 -22.17
N ALA A 529 -4.58 -11.72 -21.01
CA ALA A 529 -3.80 -12.43 -19.99
C ALA A 529 -3.25 -13.75 -20.54
N ALA A 530 -4.05 -14.52 -21.29
CA ALA A 530 -3.57 -15.77 -21.90
C ALA A 530 -2.48 -15.54 -22.94
N ALA A 531 -2.66 -14.52 -23.81
CA ALA A 531 -1.63 -14.12 -24.76
C ALA A 531 -0.34 -13.67 -24.05
N PHE A 532 -0.46 -12.88 -22.98
CA PHE A 532 0.67 -12.42 -22.18
C PHE A 532 1.45 -13.58 -21.53
N LEU A 533 0.76 -14.62 -21.05
CA LEU A 533 1.43 -15.81 -20.53
C LEU A 533 2.24 -16.53 -21.61
N ILE A 534 1.66 -16.72 -22.80
CA ILE A 534 2.36 -17.34 -23.94
C ILE A 534 3.57 -16.50 -24.37
N GLU A 535 3.40 -15.17 -24.49
CA GLU A 535 4.48 -14.24 -24.85
C GLU A 535 5.67 -14.33 -23.87
N ASN A 536 5.39 -14.65 -22.61
CA ASN A 536 6.41 -14.85 -21.57
C ASN A 536 6.86 -16.31 -21.38
N GLY A 537 6.58 -17.18 -22.34
CA GLY A 537 7.09 -18.57 -22.37
C GLY A 537 6.29 -19.57 -21.53
N ALA A 538 5.08 -19.24 -21.08
CA ALA A 538 4.21 -20.21 -20.41
C ALA A 538 3.49 -21.12 -21.42
N GLU A 539 3.51 -22.43 -21.16
CA GLU A 539 2.79 -23.41 -21.97
C GLU A 539 1.36 -23.62 -21.43
N LEU A 540 0.38 -22.98 -22.09
CA LEU A 540 -1.04 -23.19 -21.78
C LEU A 540 -1.59 -24.40 -22.55
N SER A 541 -2.45 -25.20 -21.91
CA SER A 541 -3.08 -26.35 -22.56
C SER A 541 -3.95 -25.93 -23.74
N SER A 542 -4.03 -26.77 -24.78
CA SER A 542 -4.87 -26.50 -25.96
C SER A 542 -6.35 -26.34 -25.60
N GLN A 543 -6.80 -27.03 -24.54
CA GLN A 543 -8.15 -26.91 -24.00
C GLN A 543 -8.37 -25.52 -23.38
N LEU A 544 -7.44 -25.04 -22.55
CA LEU A 544 -7.52 -23.73 -21.91
C LEU A 544 -7.47 -22.59 -22.94
N LEU A 545 -6.67 -22.74 -24.00
CA LEU A 545 -6.65 -21.80 -25.13
C LEU A 545 -7.97 -21.83 -25.92
N GLY A 546 -8.54 -23.01 -26.11
CA GLY A 546 -9.88 -23.17 -26.67
C GLY A 546 -10.93 -22.43 -25.85
N ASP A 547 -10.96 -22.68 -24.55
CA ASP A 547 -11.95 -22.11 -23.63
C ASP A 547 -11.81 -20.58 -23.47
N THR A 548 -10.59 -20.05 -23.44
CA THR A 548 -10.35 -18.59 -23.40
C THR A 548 -10.67 -17.91 -24.73
N SER A 549 -10.35 -18.54 -25.87
CA SER A 549 -10.70 -18.02 -27.20
C SER A 549 -12.21 -18.00 -27.45
N ALA A 550 -12.95 -18.91 -26.80
CA ALA A 550 -14.40 -19.04 -26.90
C ALA A 550 -15.18 -18.03 -26.04
N LEU A 551 -14.52 -17.11 -25.33
CA LEU A 551 -15.18 -16.07 -24.54
C LEU A 551 -15.77 -14.95 -25.42
N TRP A 552 -17.08 -14.71 -25.28
CA TRP A 552 -17.83 -13.70 -26.04
C TRP A 552 -18.38 -12.55 -25.18
N GLY A 553 -18.26 -12.66 -23.86
CA GLY A 553 -18.69 -11.65 -22.89
C GLY A 553 -20.11 -11.84 -22.35
N SER A 554 -20.77 -12.95 -22.66
CA SER A 554 -22.02 -13.36 -22.02
C SER A 554 -21.81 -14.37 -20.89
N GLU A 555 -20.56 -14.71 -20.61
CA GLU A 555 -20.22 -15.74 -19.64
C GLU A 555 -20.47 -15.24 -18.21
N PRO A 556 -20.88 -16.16 -17.31
CA PRO A 556 -21.01 -15.84 -15.91
C PRO A 556 -19.62 -15.53 -15.30
N PRO A 557 -19.51 -14.59 -14.34
CA PRO A 557 -18.24 -14.22 -13.69
C PRO A 557 -17.49 -15.41 -13.11
N GLU A 558 -18.19 -16.44 -12.65
CA GLU A 558 -17.63 -17.67 -12.09
C GLU A 558 -16.81 -18.44 -13.15
N ARG A 559 -17.26 -18.44 -14.41
CA ARG A 559 -16.53 -19.07 -15.52
C ARG A 559 -15.24 -18.32 -15.84
N ILE A 560 -15.29 -16.98 -15.82
CA ILE A 560 -14.10 -16.13 -15.98
C ILE A 560 -13.10 -16.41 -14.84
N GLY A 561 -13.58 -16.54 -13.61
CA GLY A 561 -12.75 -16.88 -12.46
C GLY A 561 -12.11 -18.25 -12.55
N ALA A 562 -12.86 -19.27 -12.96
CA ALA A 562 -12.33 -20.62 -13.12
C ALA A 562 -11.18 -20.67 -14.15
N LEU A 563 -11.31 -19.94 -15.27
CA LEU A 563 -10.27 -19.88 -16.29
C LEU A 563 -9.00 -19.18 -15.78
N LEU A 564 -9.15 -18.08 -15.03
CA LEU A 564 -8.01 -17.39 -14.43
C LEU A 564 -7.32 -18.25 -13.36
N ASP A 565 -8.09 -19.02 -12.57
CA ASP A 565 -7.55 -19.97 -11.60
C ASP A 565 -6.80 -21.12 -12.28
N GLU A 566 -7.27 -21.58 -13.44
CA GLU A 566 -6.60 -22.61 -14.22
C GLU A 566 -5.32 -22.09 -14.85
N MET A 567 -5.34 -20.87 -15.41
CA MET A 567 -4.15 -20.18 -15.90
C MET A 567 -3.12 -19.96 -14.79
N HIS A 568 -3.56 -19.55 -13.60
CA HIS A 568 -2.68 -19.37 -12.44
C HIS A 568 -2.08 -20.69 -11.95
N ARG A 569 -2.84 -21.79 -11.99
CA ARG A 569 -2.31 -23.13 -11.67
C ARG A 569 -1.23 -23.57 -12.65
N THR A 570 -1.37 -23.25 -13.94
CA THR A 570 -0.36 -23.59 -14.96
C THR A 570 0.85 -22.65 -14.97
N SER A 571 0.66 -21.40 -14.57
CA SER A 571 1.68 -20.37 -14.49
C SER A 571 1.41 -19.51 -13.26
N PRO A 572 2.05 -19.80 -12.11
CA PRO A 572 1.77 -19.15 -10.83
C PRO A 572 2.26 -17.71 -10.83
N ARG A 573 1.45 -16.84 -11.44
CA ARG A 573 1.66 -15.40 -11.58
C ARG A 573 0.60 -14.66 -10.78
N GLU A 574 1.05 -13.73 -9.94
CA GLU A 574 0.16 -12.98 -9.04
C GLU A 574 -0.76 -12.05 -9.83
N GLU A 575 -0.32 -11.58 -10.98
CA GLU A 575 -1.07 -10.73 -11.93
C GLU A 575 -2.40 -11.38 -12.34
N LEU A 576 -2.46 -12.72 -12.39
CA LEU A 576 -3.68 -13.46 -12.71
C LEU A 576 -4.67 -13.46 -11.56
N ARG A 577 -4.19 -13.52 -10.31
CA ARG A 577 -5.05 -13.41 -9.12
C ARG A 577 -5.60 -12.00 -9.00
N ILE A 578 -4.77 -11.01 -9.27
CA ILE A 578 -5.14 -9.59 -9.31
C ILE A 578 -6.21 -9.35 -10.38
N LEU A 579 -5.99 -9.84 -11.60
CA LEU A 579 -6.96 -9.71 -12.68
C LEU A 579 -8.27 -10.45 -12.34
N LYS A 580 -8.20 -11.60 -11.70
CA LYS A 580 -9.39 -12.33 -11.24
C LYS A 580 -10.21 -11.50 -10.26
N GLU A 581 -9.56 -10.92 -9.27
CA GLU A 581 -10.23 -10.03 -8.32
C GLU A 581 -10.89 -8.87 -9.07
N PHE A 582 -10.13 -8.16 -9.92
CA PHE A 582 -10.62 -7.05 -10.75
C PHE A 582 -11.85 -7.39 -11.60
N LEU A 583 -11.92 -8.59 -12.19
CA LEU A 583 -12.98 -8.94 -13.14
C LEU A 583 -14.25 -9.51 -12.50
N ILE A 584 -14.15 -10.03 -11.27
CA ILE A 584 -15.25 -10.75 -10.62
C ILE A 584 -15.83 -9.94 -9.46
N GLY A 585 -15.01 -9.13 -8.79
CA GLY A 585 -15.48 -8.27 -7.72
C GLY A 585 -16.52 -7.27 -8.23
N LYS A 586 -17.57 -7.04 -7.43
CA LYS A 586 -18.49 -5.91 -7.66
C LYS A 586 -17.79 -4.58 -7.39
N GLU A 587 -16.83 -4.58 -6.45
CA GLU A 587 -15.97 -3.46 -6.08
C GLU A 587 -14.57 -4.02 -5.70
N PRO A 588 -13.84 -4.60 -6.67
CA PRO A 588 -12.58 -5.27 -6.41
C PRO A 588 -11.53 -4.27 -5.95
N PHE A 589 -10.69 -4.70 -5.02
CA PHE A 589 -9.71 -3.85 -4.34
C PHE A 589 -10.28 -2.67 -3.56
N LYS A 590 -11.59 -2.32 -3.63
CA LYS A 590 -12.12 -1.13 -2.94
C LYS A 590 -11.83 -1.18 -1.44
N ALA A 591 -12.12 -2.30 -0.79
CA ALA A 591 -11.84 -2.47 0.63
C ALA A 591 -10.34 -2.40 0.98
N LEU A 592 -9.46 -2.79 0.05
CA LEU A 592 -8.01 -2.77 0.22
C LEU A 592 -7.43 -1.36 -0.06
N MET A 593 -7.89 -0.70 -1.13
CA MET A 593 -7.55 0.67 -1.51
C MET A 593 -8.03 1.67 -0.48
N GLU A 594 -9.28 1.52 0.00
CA GLU A 594 -9.82 2.29 1.12
C GLU A 594 -8.97 2.06 2.37
N TRP A 595 -8.56 0.82 2.63
CA TRP A 595 -7.71 0.50 3.75
C TRP A 595 -6.33 1.17 3.66
N GLU A 596 -5.65 1.11 2.52
CA GLU A 596 -4.36 1.80 2.32
C GLU A 596 -4.52 3.32 2.50
N ALA A 597 -5.55 3.90 1.88
CA ALA A 597 -5.81 5.33 1.95
C ALA A 597 -6.16 5.76 3.39
N ASP A 598 -6.95 4.97 4.11
CA ASP A 598 -7.31 5.19 5.51
C ASP A 598 -6.07 5.08 6.41
N ARG A 599 -5.22 4.07 6.18
CA ARG A 599 -3.96 3.88 6.94
C ARG A 599 -2.98 5.02 6.70
N PHE A 600 -2.87 5.50 5.47
CA PHE A 600 -2.07 6.67 5.14
C PHE A 600 -2.60 7.93 5.82
N ALA A 601 -3.90 8.24 5.66
CA ALA A 601 -4.51 9.42 6.25
C ALA A 601 -4.49 9.38 7.79
N LEU A 602 -4.62 8.20 8.38
CA LEU A 602 -4.45 7.94 9.82
C LEU A 602 -3.06 8.33 10.32
N ARG A 603 -1.99 7.93 9.61
CA ARG A 603 -0.63 8.32 9.98
C ARG A 603 -0.42 9.83 9.93
N LEU A 604 -1.14 10.50 9.03
CA LEU A 604 -1.08 11.95 8.86
C LEU A 604 -1.85 12.72 9.94
N CYS A 605 -2.97 12.18 10.43
CA CYS A 605 -3.93 12.95 11.24
C CYS A 605 -4.14 12.41 12.66
N GLY A 606 -3.84 11.14 12.93
CA GLY A 606 -4.16 10.45 14.19
C GLY A 606 -5.52 9.72 14.17
N PRO A 607 -5.73 8.75 15.08
CA PRO A 607 -6.90 7.89 15.12
C PRO A 607 -8.21 8.60 15.49
N GLY A 608 -8.21 9.60 16.34
CA GLY A 608 -9.39 10.39 16.73
C GLY A 608 -9.87 11.27 15.59
N SER A 609 -8.95 11.97 14.95
CA SER A 609 -9.15 12.69 13.69
C SER A 609 -9.78 11.82 12.60
N ALA A 610 -9.18 10.65 12.35
CA ALA A 610 -9.66 9.69 11.37
C ALA A 610 -11.04 9.13 11.75
N SER A 611 -11.24 8.83 13.03
CA SER A 611 -12.50 8.32 13.57
C SER A 611 -13.64 9.34 13.44
N ALA A 612 -13.39 10.61 13.74
CA ALA A 612 -14.37 11.69 13.60
C ALA A 612 -14.81 11.85 12.14
N ALA A 613 -13.83 11.91 11.23
CA ALA A 613 -14.10 12.05 9.80
C ALA A 613 -14.87 10.86 9.22
N LEU A 614 -14.55 9.63 9.62
CA LEU A 614 -15.28 8.43 9.21
C LEU A 614 -16.72 8.40 9.70
N VAL A 615 -16.96 8.80 10.95
CA VAL A 615 -18.33 8.89 11.49
C VAL A 615 -19.09 9.97 10.73
N ARG A 616 -18.50 11.13 10.43
CA ARG A 616 -19.16 12.17 9.63
C ARG A 616 -19.51 11.68 8.21
N GLU A 617 -18.64 10.90 7.60
CA GLU A 617 -18.84 10.41 6.22
C GLU A 617 -19.90 9.32 6.13
N LEU A 618 -19.94 8.39 7.09
CA LEU A 618 -20.72 7.14 6.96
C LEU A 618 -21.89 7.02 7.94
N ALA A 619 -21.91 7.80 9.01
CA ALA A 619 -23.00 7.76 9.98
C ALA A 619 -24.15 8.68 9.52
N ASP A 620 -25.38 8.27 9.81
CA ASP A 620 -26.50 9.22 9.74
C ASP A 620 -26.36 10.31 10.81
N PRO A 621 -27.06 11.46 10.70
CA PRO A 621 -26.92 12.56 11.65
C PRO A 621 -27.19 12.17 13.11
N ALA A 622 -28.13 11.26 13.37
CA ALA A 622 -28.46 10.83 14.73
C ALA A 622 -27.36 9.94 15.32
N GLN A 623 -26.77 9.07 14.50
CA GLN A 623 -25.62 8.24 14.86
C GLN A 623 -24.37 9.08 15.07
N TYR A 624 -24.14 10.10 14.25
CA TYR A 624 -23.05 11.06 14.45
C TYR A 624 -23.16 11.74 15.82
N ASP A 625 -24.33 12.29 16.15
CA ASP A 625 -24.58 12.92 17.45
C ASP A 625 -24.47 11.97 18.65
N GLU A 626 -24.80 10.68 18.45
CA GLU A 626 -24.63 9.64 19.47
C GLU A 626 -23.15 9.34 19.69
N CYS A 627 -22.35 9.22 18.63
CA CYS A 627 -20.90 8.98 18.70
C CYS A 627 -20.14 10.16 19.34
N VAL A 628 -20.54 11.39 19.01
CA VAL A 628 -19.98 12.61 19.62
C VAL A 628 -20.21 12.61 21.13
N ARG A 629 -21.41 12.24 21.59
CA ARG A 629 -21.81 12.35 23.01
C ARG A 629 -21.49 11.14 23.89
N ALA A 630 -21.61 9.93 23.36
CA ALA A 630 -21.54 8.69 24.15
C ALA A 630 -20.30 7.84 23.82
N GLY A 631 -19.46 8.29 22.89
CA GLY A 631 -18.33 7.52 22.41
C GLY A 631 -18.74 6.29 21.60
N PHE A 632 -17.75 5.53 21.16
CA PHE A 632 -17.98 4.46 20.19
C PHE A 632 -18.51 3.17 20.84
N GLN A 633 -18.60 3.11 22.18
CA GLN A 633 -19.27 2.00 22.85
C GLN A 633 -20.70 1.79 22.32
N ALA A 634 -21.45 2.86 22.04
CA ALA A 634 -22.79 2.78 21.47
C ALA A 634 -22.81 2.04 20.13
N LEU A 635 -21.79 2.25 19.29
CA LEU A 635 -21.63 1.56 18.01
C LEU A 635 -21.36 0.06 18.18
N PHE A 636 -20.87 -0.42 19.33
CA PHE A 636 -20.50 -1.84 19.53
C PHE A 636 -21.43 -2.60 20.48
N GLN A 637 -22.35 -1.94 21.19
CA GLN A 637 -23.24 -2.57 22.18
C GLN A 637 -24.40 -3.37 21.57
N SER A 638 -24.87 -3.06 20.35
CA SER A 638 -25.89 -3.86 19.66
C SER A 638 -25.70 -3.81 18.14
N PRO A 639 -25.50 -4.94 17.44
CA PRO A 639 -25.31 -4.96 15.99
C PRO A 639 -26.57 -4.56 15.23
N ARG A 640 -26.60 -3.30 14.79
CA ARG A 640 -27.50 -2.84 13.73
C ARG A 640 -26.83 -3.12 12.39
N PRO A 641 -27.52 -3.76 11.43
CA PRO A 641 -26.92 -4.10 10.14
C PRO A 641 -26.42 -2.87 9.37
N GLU A 642 -27.10 -1.73 9.52
CA GLU A 642 -26.75 -0.45 8.90
C GLU A 642 -25.39 0.10 9.39
N GLN A 643 -25.00 -0.22 10.62
CA GLN A 643 -23.75 0.27 11.23
C GLN A 643 -22.56 -0.66 10.96
N ARG A 644 -22.77 -1.79 10.27
CA ARG A 644 -21.72 -2.80 10.06
C ARG A 644 -20.54 -2.25 9.26
N GLY A 645 -20.81 -1.43 8.22
CA GLY A 645 -19.78 -0.84 7.38
C GLY A 645 -18.87 0.13 8.17
N LEU A 646 -19.49 1.11 8.84
CA LEU A 646 -18.78 2.07 9.70
C LEU A 646 -17.95 1.36 10.77
N ARG A 647 -18.51 0.35 11.45
CA ARG A 647 -17.79 -0.42 12.48
C ARG A 647 -16.57 -1.14 11.95
N LEU A 648 -16.69 -1.84 10.83
CA LEU A 648 -15.57 -2.57 10.23
C LEU A 648 -14.44 -1.60 9.83
N ARG A 649 -14.80 -0.44 9.29
CA ARG A 649 -13.83 0.58 8.89
C ARG A 649 -13.14 1.22 10.10
N LEU A 650 -13.88 1.56 11.15
CA LEU A 650 -13.33 2.05 12.42
C LEU A 650 -12.40 1.01 13.09
N GLN A 651 -12.80 -0.25 13.13
CA GLN A 651 -11.96 -1.34 13.66
C GLN A 651 -10.64 -1.47 12.91
N ARG A 652 -10.70 -1.39 11.58
CA ARG A 652 -9.51 -1.39 10.73
C ARG A 652 -8.61 -0.23 11.09
N ILE A 653 -9.12 1.01 11.11
CA ILE A 653 -8.33 2.20 11.48
C ILE A 653 -7.62 2.00 12.82
N TRP A 654 -8.34 1.51 13.83
CA TRP A 654 -7.77 1.30 15.15
C TRP A 654 -6.74 0.17 15.17
N ALA A 655 -6.99 -0.94 14.47
CA ALA A 655 -6.02 -2.03 14.34
C ALA A 655 -4.74 -1.57 13.63
N GLY A 656 -4.85 -0.77 12.57
CA GLY A 656 -3.70 -0.23 11.84
C GLY A 656 -2.94 0.87 12.56
N TYR A 657 -3.54 1.49 13.57
CA TYR A 657 -2.85 2.41 14.47
C TYR A 657 -2.05 1.68 15.56
N LEU A 658 -2.55 0.52 16.00
CA LEU A 658 -1.96 -0.29 17.06
C LEU A 658 -0.86 -1.24 16.56
N ALA A 659 -0.88 -1.59 15.27
CA ALA A 659 0.15 -2.35 14.57
C ALA A 659 1.28 -1.45 14.06
#